data_AF-A0AAW6ISE7-F1
#
_entry.id   AF-A0AAW6ISE7-F1
#
_cell.length_a   1.000
_cell.length_b   1.000
_cell.length_c   1.000
_cell.angle_alpha   90.00
_cell.angle_beta   90.00
_cell.angle_gamma   90.00
#
_symmetry.space_group_name_H-M   'P 1'
#
loop_
_entity.id
_entity.type
_entity.pdbx_description
1 polymer ?
#
loop_
_entity_poly.entity_id
_entity_poly.type
_entity_poly.pdbx_seq_one_letter_code
_entity_poly.pdbx_strand_id
1 'polypeptide(L)'
;MAIFEKGLSYNFMVERIAEAKGNYYYVIVIDNKECWIKMLPFEIYQNTKKNIIRCEYRGVDSYGSHIFIEDKLSILYELYKEKEEYDFNYVKEGIDMEGTHFSVLKDKYGLVHRLYEKLSSNQKNKETPIRCKVNSIDKTQKVLILQVIENINGNCVETNIQNTNDVTTIAWIDETTLFKSINKEELIDNYFYDIIHLSEDIHLKNVINLYQSKNNKWIVHYINYFDKTHKYILIQKGNLYELAEFADLMICLINWTRTFKISKIKKIPQLKKYEGLQKAIKILQTNSLGNYKETLICTENIISEMSTLFSLFEIDPCFFSENFSFYREVCKMLYDNILTISSSIEALQDKKEKCLKAFQGILAYRIKTERKQIANKIIQIYDLSLGTEETTSSNIFSLLYSLLKNPECINSKNIHSYIDMQPQTLSAIACIIYGYRLLEKKEDPKRLLSDINKMFYFSEKYEKGRVEDEYFEIEDIEEETEKNIYSSESISNKIRTRSNENIFFLNLYKDGMYIITNKQLFENNIIKSISINPNIDKFILQCYAHGSVNKVPIRILQEKKRERKYLNGCYSQDCLKDIYVISEETYIATLSLYNNDVFVKLYSTEYISEHLSLGLKGNQVVGTNVDSTEYFLISSEYIDRLPKRLIYNTPTPLGKNIKNPYYENDILILKELEILKETI
;
A
#
# COMPACT_ATOMS: atom_id res chain seq x y z
N MET A 1 -30.53 14.58 37.03
CA MET A 1 -29.44 14.17 36.14
C MET A 1 -28.61 13.15 36.86
N ALA A 2 -28.71 11.91 36.40
CA ALA A 2 -27.86 10.84 36.90
C ALA A 2 -26.42 11.10 36.46
N ILE A 3 -25.48 11.05 37.40
CA ILE A 3 -24.05 11.25 37.13
C ILE A 3 -23.46 9.86 36.86
N PHE A 4 -22.99 9.64 35.64
CA PHE A 4 -22.31 8.41 35.25
C PHE A 4 -20.85 8.69 34.93
N GLU A 5 -19.96 7.88 35.49
CA GLU A 5 -18.53 7.94 35.20
C GLU A 5 -18.15 6.97 34.07
N LYS A 6 -17.35 7.45 33.12
CA LYS A 6 -16.96 6.70 31.93
C LYS A 6 -16.12 5.48 32.32
N GLY A 7 -16.48 4.32 31.77
CA GLY A 7 -15.82 3.04 32.05
C GLY A 7 -16.36 2.28 33.26
N LEU A 8 -17.23 2.90 34.08
CA LEU A 8 -17.94 2.19 35.15
C LEU A 8 -19.20 1.51 34.61
N SER A 9 -19.61 0.43 35.27
CA SER A 9 -20.78 -0.36 34.90
C SER A 9 -21.91 -0.22 35.92
N TYR A 10 -23.14 -0.10 35.42
CA TYR A 10 -24.36 0.13 36.18
C TYR A 10 -25.44 -0.86 35.77
N ASN A 11 -26.34 -1.21 36.70
CA ASN A 11 -27.47 -2.09 36.40
C ASN A 11 -28.68 -1.26 35.99
N PHE A 12 -29.35 -1.66 34.91
CA PHE A 12 -30.55 -1.02 34.41
C PHE A 12 -31.67 -2.03 34.22
N MET A 13 -32.90 -1.61 34.53
CA MET A 13 -34.09 -2.38 34.19
C MET A 13 -34.40 -2.21 32.71
N VAL A 14 -34.67 -3.32 32.02
CA VAL A 14 -35.06 -3.29 30.60
C VAL A 14 -36.55 -3.01 30.52
N GLU A 15 -36.91 -1.89 29.89
CA GLU A 15 -38.32 -1.49 29.71
C GLU A 15 -38.96 -2.31 28.59
N ARG A 16 -38.26 -2.44 27.46
CA ARG A 16 -38.71 -3.20 26.30
C ARG A 16 -37.57 -3.55 25.36
N ILE A 17 -37.88 -4.41 24.39
CA ILE A 17 -37.02 -4.68 23.25
C ILE A 17 -37.55 -3.86 22.05
N ALA A 18 -36.66 -3.16 21.36
CA ALA A 18 -36.97 -2.42 20.14
C ALA A 18 -36.19 -2.99 18.95
N GLU A 19 -36.79 -2.95 17.77
CA GLU A 19 -36.15 -3.33 16.51
C GLU A 19 -35.98 -2.09 15.63
N ALA A 20 -34.77 -1.88 15.10
CA ALA A 20 -34.50 -0.81 14.14
C ALA A 20 -33.41 -1.23 13.15
N LYS A 21 -33.69 -1.05 11.86
CA LYS A 21 -32.78 -1.38 10.74
C LYS A 21 -32.22 -2.81 10.84
N GLY A 22 -33.07 -3.78 11.14
CA GLY A 22 -32.69 -5.20 11.26
C GLY A 22 -31.82 -5.54 12.48
N ASN A 23 -31.67 -4.63 13.44
CA ASN A 23 -30.98 -4.86 14.70
C ASN A 23 -31.97 -4.76 15.88
N TYR A 24 -31.69 -5.50 16.94
CA TYR A 24 -32.50 -5.52 18.17
C TYR A 24 -31.77 -4.80 19.30
N TYR A 25 -32.52 -4.11 20.15
CA TYR A 25 -32.00 -3.27 21.22
C TYR A 25 -32.78 -3.49 22.51
N TYR A 26 -32.08 -3.58 23.63
CA TYR A 26 -32.67 -3.34 24.94
C TYR A 26 -32.87 -1.84 25.12
N VAL A 27 -34.09 -1.42 25.42
CA VAL A 27 -34.41 -0.03 25.72
C VAL A 27 -34.44 0.15 27.23
N ILE A 28 -33.62 1.07 27.72
CA ILE A 28 -33.60 1.52 29.11
C ILE A 28 -33.97 3.01 29.17
N VAL A 29 -34.47 3.47 30.32
CA VAL A 29 -34.83 4.88 30.50
C VAL A 29 -33.92 5.54 31.54
N ILE A 30 -33.31 6.65 31.15
CA ILE A 30 -32.40 7.45 31.98
C ILE A 30 -32.79 8.91 31.82
N ASP A 31 -33.05 9.61 32.94
CA ASP A 31 -33.48 11.02 32.96
C ASP A 31 -34.65 11.29 31.97
N ASN A 32 -35.66 10.39 31.95
CA ASN A 32 -36.82 10.40 31.04
C ASN A 32 -36.49 10.31 29.53
N LYS A 33 -35.28 9.86 29.18
CA LYS A 33 -34.87 9.60 27.80
C LYS A 33 -34.57 8.13 27.59
N GLU A 34 -34.93 7.62 26.42
CA GLU A 34 -34.62 6.25 26.03
C GLU A 34 -33.16 6.13 25.59
N CYS A 35 -32.47 5.13 26.12
CA CYS A 35 -31.15 4.72 25.67
C CYS A 35 -31.24 3.31 25.10
N TRP A 36 -30.75 3.13 23.88
CA TRP A 36 -30.91 1.89 23.13
C TRP A 36 -29.59 1.12 23.11
N ILE A 37 -29.57 -0.02 23.80
CA ILE A 37 -28.39 -0.87 23.94
C ILE A 37 -28.51 -2.03 22.98
N LYS A 38 -27.59 -2.12 22.03
CA LYS A 38 -27.62 -3.16 21.00
C LYS A 38 -27.52 -4.55 21.63
N MET A 39 -28.47 -5.41 21.32
CA MET A 39 -28.45 -6.82 21.72
C MET A 39 -27.41 -7.60 20.92
N LEU A 40 -26.76 -8.55 21.57
CA LEU A 40 -25.87 -9.49 20.91
C LEU A 40 -26.68 -10.52 20.11
N PRO A 41 -26.15 -11.04 18.99
CA PRO A 41 -26.89 -11.94 18.12
C PRO A 41 -27.53 -13.13 18.84
N PHE A 42 -26.82 -13.75 19.79
CA PHE A 42 -27.34 -14.90 20.52
C PHE A 42 -28.55 -14.59 21.42
N GLU A 43 -28.64 -13.35 21.94
CA GLU A 43 -29.73 -12.93 22.82
C GLU A 43 -31.05 -12.79 22.05
N ILE A 44 -30.98 -12.46 20.77
CA ILE A 44 -32.13 -12.39 19.87
C ILE A 44 -32.73 -13.78 19.67
N TYR A 45 -31.88 -14.79 19.43
CA TYR A 45 -32.32 -16.15 19.11
C TYR A 45 -32.73 -16.98 20.34
N GLN A 46 -32.16 -16.69 21.52
CA GLN A 46 -32.43 -17.46 22.74
C GLN A 46 -33.68 -16.99 23.49
N ASN A 47 -34.30 -15.87 23.07
CA ASN A 47 -35.55 -15.30 23.60
C ASN A 47 -35.58 -15.15 25.13
N THR A 48 -34.41 -14.94 25.75
CA THR A 48 -34.28 -14.67 27.18
C THR A 48 -34.50 -13.18 27.40
N LYS A 49 -35.73 -12.79 27.77
CA LYS A 49 -35.99 -11.41 28.22
C LYS A 49 -35.20 -11.17 29.52
N LYS A 50 -34.05 -10.50 29.42
CA LYS A 50 -33.32 -9.99 30.58
C LYS A 50 -34.13 -8.84 31.18
N ASN A 51 -34.56 -8.99 32.43
CA ASN A 51 -35.25 -7.90 33.14
C ASN A 51 -34.27 -6.83 33.63
N ILE A 52 -33.02 -7.22 33.91
CA ILE A 52 -31.94 -6.32 34.32
C ILE A 52 -30.72 -6.63 33.46
N ILE A 53 -30.12 -5.60 32.90
CA ILE A 53 -28.84 -5.66 32.18
C ILE A 53 -27.81 -4.79 32.87
N ARG A 54 -26.55 -5.23 32.87
CA ARG A 54 -25.44 -4.45 33.39
C ARG A 54 -24.70 -3.80 32.22
N CYS A 55 -24.55 -2.49 32.24
CA CYS A 55 -24.01 -1.73 31.12
C CYS A 55 -22.85 -0.84 31.54
N GLU A 56 -21.79 -0.83 30.74
CA GLU A 56 -20.66 0.09 30.86
C GLU A 56 -20.99 1.43 30.19
N TYR A 57 -20.79 2.52 30.92
CA TYR A 57 -21.02 3.86 30.41
C TYR A 57 -19.85 4.30 29.51
N ARG A 58 -20.16 4.69 28.27
CA ARG A 58 -19.16 5.11 27.27
C ARG A 58 -19.06 6.62 27.07
N GLY A 59 -20.05 7.38 27.53
CA GLY A 59 -20.10 8.83 27.39
C GLY A 59 -21.46 9.30 26.87
N VAL A 60 -21.51 10.48 26.25
CA VAL A 60 -22.69 10.99 25.56
C VAL A 60 -22.45 11.05 24.06
N ASP A 61 -23.51 10.87 23.26
CA ASP A 61 -23.47 11.04 21.82
C ASP A 61 -23.51 12.53 21.42
N SER A 62 -23.43 12.77 20.11
CA SER A 62 -23.48 14.11 19.53
C SER A 62 -24.77 14.89 19.81
N TYR A 63 -25.84 14.21 20.25
CA TYR A 63 -27.13 14.79 20.60
C TYR A 63 -27.33 14.94 22.11
N GLY A 64 -26.30 14.61 22.91
CA GLY A 64 -26.34 14.66 24.37
C GLY A 64 -27.10 13.50 25.01
N SER A 65 -27.34 12.41 24.28
CA SER A 65 -27.93 11.18 24.83
C SER A 65 -26.84 10.28 25.39
N HIS A 66 -27.12 9.58 26.49
CA HIS A 66 -26.12 8.69 27.09
C HIS A 66 -25.86 7.45 26.23
N ILE A 67 -24.59 7.08 26.09
CA ILE A 67 -24.14 5.87 25.39
C ILE A 67 -23.77 4.81 26.42
N PHE A 68 -24.46 3.69 26.33
CA PHE A 68 -24.20 2.49 27.11
C PHE A 68 -23.94 1.31 26.19
N ILE A 69 -23.06 0.40 26.63
CA ILE A 69 -22.90 -0.92 26.04
C ILE A 69 -23.05 -1.96 27.14
N GLU A 70 -23.51 -3.16 26.81
CA GLU A 70 -23.58 -4.22 27.82
C GLU A 70 -22.17 -4.59 28.32
N ASP A 71 -22.05 -4.78 29.64
CA ASP A 71 -20.78 -5.07 30.29
C ASP A 71 -20.32 -6.49 29.96
N LYS A 72 -19.18 -6.57 29.26
CA LYS A 72 -18.60 -7.84 28.82
C LYS A 72 -18.38 -8.84 29.94
N LEU A 73 -17.95 -8.39 31.13
CA LEU A 73 -17.68 -9.29 32.25
C LEU A 73 -18.96 -9.98 32.74
N SER A 74 -20.06 -9.22 32.81
CA SER A 74 -21.38 -9.73 33.18
C SER A 74 -21.87 -10.81 32.20
N ILE A 75 -21.68 -10.58 30.90
CA ILE A 75 -22.01 -11.56 29.86
C ILE A 75 -21.18 -12.84 30.01
N LEU A 76 -19.88 -12.74 30.32
CA LEU A 76 -19.04 -13.92 30.53
C LEU A 76 -19.51 -14.76 31.73
N TYR A 77 -19.91 -14.12 32.84
CA TYR A 77 -20.45 -14.83 34.01
C TYR A 77 -21.84 -15.44 33.78
N GLU A 78 -22.62 -14.89 32.85
CA GLU A 78 -23.91 -15.46 32.44
C GLU A 78 -23.72 -16.72 31.59
N LEU A 79 -22.76 -16.69 30.66
CA LEU A 79 -22.58 -17.74 29.66
C LEU A 79 -21.65 -18.87 30.10
N TYR A 80 -20.73 -18.61 31.04
CA TYR A 80 -19.67 -19.54 31.41
C TYR A 80 -19.55 -19.71 32.92
N LYS A 81 -19.26 -20.95 33.32
CA LYS A 81 -18.84 -21.28 34.69
C LYS A 81 -17.38 -21.73 34.69
N GLU A 82 -16.65 -21.27 35.69
CA GLU A 82 -15.28 -21.71 35.90
C GLU A 82 -15.24 -23.24 36.13
N LYS A 83 -14.21 -23.87 35.58
CA LYS A 83 -13.94 -25.32 35.57
C LYS A 83 -14.89 -26.17 34.73
N GLU A 84 -15.83 -25.58 34.02
CA GLU A 84 -16.66 -26.28 33.04
C GLU A 84 -16.04 -26.25 31.63
N GLU A 85 -16.53 -27.15 30.77
CA GLU A 85 -16.02 -27.39 29.43
C GLU A 85 -17.00 -26.88 28.38
N TYR A 86 -16.46 -26.22 27.36
CA TYR A 86 -17.23 -25.62 26.28
C TYR A 86 -16.52 -25.84 24.94
N ASP A 87 -17.30 -25.89 23.88
CA ASP A 87 -16.78 -26.05 22.52
C ASP A 87 -16.56 -24.67 21.87
N PHE A 88 -15.40 -24.51 21.24
CA PHE A 88 -15.01 -23.28 20.55
C PHE A 88 -14.43 -23.59 19.17
N ASN A 89 -14.65 -22.73 18.19
CA ASN A 89 -14.11 -22.87 16.84
C ASN A 89 -12.89 -21.97 16.65
N TYR A 90 -11.84 -22.51 16.02
CA TYR A 90 -10.65 -21.73 15.69
C TYR A 90 -10.96 -20.65 14.63
N VAL A 91 -10.41 -19.45 14.82
CA VAL A 91 -10.59 -18.32 13.89
C VAL A 91 -9.27 -17.93 13.21
N LYS A 92 -8.30 -17.44 13.98
CA LYS A 92 -7.00 -16.90 13.52
C LYS A 92 -5.96 -16.97 14.63
N GLU A 93 -4.69 -16.75 14.30
CA GLU A 93 -3.66 -16.44 15.30
C GLU A 93 -3.61 -14.94 15.60
N GLY A 94 -3.20 -14.60 16.80
CA GLY A 94 -2.97 -13.25 17.28
C GLY A 94 -1.65 -13.13 18.05
N ILE A 95 -1.24 -11.90 18.29
CA ILE A 95 -0.10 -11.53 19.12
C ILE A 95 -0.60 -10.40 20.04
N ASP A 96 -0.36 -10.50 21.34
CA ASP A 96 -0.77 -9.44 22.28
C ASP A 96 0.27 -8.33 22.39
N MET A 97 -0.01 -7.32 23.22
CA MET A 97 0.88 -6.16 23.41
C MET A 97 2.24 -6.55 24.01
N GLU A 98 2.34 -7.73 24.63
CA GLU A 98 3.58 -8.26 25.22
C GLU A 98 4.34 -9.15 24.22
N GLY A 99 3.82 -9.34 23.00
CA GLY A 99 4.43 -10.18 21.97
C GLY A 99 4.11 -11.67 22.12
N THR A 100 3.21 -12.05 23.02
CA THR A 100 2.84 -13.45 23.26
C THR A 100 1.86 -13.93 22.19
N HIS A 101 2.19 -15.05 21.54
CA HIS A 101 1.32 -15.68 20.56
C HIS A 101 0.11 -16.35 21.23
N PHE A 102 -1.08 -16.12 20.67
CA PHE A 102 -2.31 -16.78 21.10
C PHE A 102 -3.20 -17.10 19.91
N SER A 103 -4.04 -18.12 20.03
CA SER A 103 -5.09 -18.44 19.07
C SER A 103 -6.39 -17.75 19.43
N VAL A 104 -7.07 -17.18 18.45
CA VAL A 104 -8.42 -16.60 18.59
C VAL A 104 -9.44 -17.69 18.37
N LEU A 105 -10.30 -17.89 19.37
CA LEU A 105 -11.38 -18.84 19.37
C LEU A 105 -12.72 -18.11 19.34
N LYS A 106 -13.71 -18.66 18.62
CA LYS A 106 -15.08 -18.15 18.59
C LYS A 106 -16.03 -19.18 19.19
N ASP A 107 -16.89 -18.74 20.09
CA ASP A 107 -17.89 -19.62 20.70
C ASP A 107 -19.18 -19.71 19.85
N LYS A 108 -20.14 -20.52 20.33
CA LYS A 108 -21.48 -20.66 19.72
C LYS A 108 -22.36 -19.40 19.83
N TYR A 109 -22.02 -18.46 20.71
CA TYR A 109 -22.73 -17.21 20.96
C TYR A 109 -22.22 -16.06 20.07
N GLY A 110 -21.11 -16.28 19.36
CA GLY A 110 -20.46 -15.31 18.49
C GLY A 110 -19.38 -14.45 19.17
N LEU A 111 -19.05 -14.68 20.44
CA LEU A 111 -17.96 -13.97 21.13
C LEU A 111 -16.61 -14.59 20.77
N VAL A 112 -15.57 -13.76 20.84
CA VAL A 112 -14.19 -14.16 20.57
C VAL A 112 -13.36 -14.14 21.85
N HIS A 113 -12.56 -15.20 22.03
CA HIS A 113 -11.74 -15.47 23.19
C HIS A 113 -10.30 -15.76 22.77
N ARG A 114 -9.36 -15.56 23.68
CA ARG A 114 -7.93 -15.83 23.45
C ARG A 114 -7.55 -17.14 24.12
N LEU A 115 -6.84 -18.00 23.40
CA LEU A 115 -6.22 -19.21 23.91
C LEU A 115 -4.72 -19.09 23.74
N TYR A 116 -4.00 -19.02 24.85
CA TYR A 116 -2.53 -18.93 24.86
C TYR A 116 -1.85 -20.30 24.72
N GLU A 117 -2.61 -21.39 24.91
CA GLU A 117 -2.13 -22.75 24.68
C GLU A 117 -2.00 -23.04 23.17
N LYS A 118 -0.95 -23.79 22.81
CA LYS A 118 -0.63 -24.08 21.41
C LYS A 118 -1.54 -25.18 20.86
N LEU A 119 -2.42 -24.82 19.93
CA LEU A 119 -3.25 -25.79 19.22
C LEU A 119 -2.46 -26.61 18.19
N SER A 120 -2.82 -27.89 18.05
CA SER A 120 -2.35 -28.76 16.97
C SER A 120 -2.94 -28.35 15.62
N SER A 121 -2.32 -28.77 14.51
CA SER A 121 -2.80 -28.46 13.15
C SER A 121 -4.23 -28.96 12.88
N ASN A 122 -4.62 -30.07 13.51
CA ASN A 122 -5.97 -30.65 13.37
C ASN A 122 -7.02 -29.80 14.11
N GLN A 123 -6.66 -29.25 15.27
CA GLN A 123 -7.52 -28.35 16.05
C GLN A 123 -7.67 -26.98 15.39
N LYS A 124 -6.75 -26.56 14.52
CA LYS A 124 -6.84 -25.29 13.75
C LYS A 124 -7.75 -25.37 12.52
N ASN A 125 -8.52 -26.45 12.36
CA ASN A 125 -9.55 -26.53 11.35
C ASN A 125 -10.78 -25.74 11.82
N LYS A 126 -11.25 -24.80 10.98
CA LYS A 126 -12.41 -23.93 11.29
C LYS A 126 -13.72 -24.70 11.45
N GLU A 127 -13.80 -25.92 10.94
CA GLU A 127 -15.00 -26.75 10.96
C GLU A 127 -15.07 -27.69 12.18
N THR A 128 -13.97 -27.89 12.90
CA THR A 128 -13.93 -28.80 14.05
C THR A 128 -13.94 -28.00 15.36
N PRO A 129 -14.92 -28.23 16.25
CA PRO A 129 -14.92 -27.61 17.56
C PRO A 129 -13.78 -28.13 18.43
N ILE A 130 -13.11 -27.21 19.11
CA ILE A 130 -12.08 -27.43 20.11
C ILE A 130 -12.76 -27.37 21.48
N ARG A 131 -12.71 -28.48 22.21
CA ARG A 131 -13.19 -28.51 23.59
C ARG A 131 -12.16 -27.86 24.50
N CYS A 132 -12.58 -26.78 25.18
CA CYS A 132 -11.75 -26.08 26.14
C CYS A 132 -12.44 -26.02 27.51
N LYS A 133 -11.65 -26.18 28.57
CA LYS A 133 -12.05 -25.88 29.95
C LYS A 133 -11.84 -24.40 30.23
N VAL A 134 -12.82 -23.75 30.85
CA VAL A 134 -12.67 -22.39 31.38
C VAL A 134 -11.95 -22.48 32.72
N ASN A 135 -10.66 -22.19 32.78
CA ASN A 135 -9.90 -22.26 34.02
C ASN A 135 -10.31 -21.16 35.01
N SER A 136 -10.49 -19.94 34.51
CA SER A 136 -10.95 -18.79 35.29
C SER A 136 -11.46 -17.67 34.37
N ILE A 137 -12.19 -16.70 34.93
CA ILE A 137 -12.60 -15.47 34.24
C ILE A 137 -11.78 -14.29 34.78
N ASP A 138 -10.95 -13.66 33.94
CA ASP A 138 -10.17 -12.48 34.32
C ASP A 138 -11.09 -11.25 34.42
N LYS A 139 -11.24 -10.74 35.64
CA LYS A 139 -12.11 -9.60 35.95
C LYS A 139 -11.56 -8.27 35.44
N THR A 140 -10.24 -8.13 35.36
CA THR A 140 -9.57 -6.89 34.96
C THR A 140 -9.59 -6.76 33.44
N GLN A 141 -9.21 -7.83 32.75
CA GLN A 141 -9.16 -7.85 31.28
C GLN A 141 -10.52 -8.21 30.64
N LYS A 142 -11.50 -8.69 31.43
CA LYS A 142 -12.82 -9.15 30.98
C LYS A 142 -12.70 -10.22 29.88
N VAL A 143 -11.90 -11.26 30.14
CA VAL A 143 -11.62 -12.39 29.21
C VAL A 143 -11.65 -13.75 29.92
N LEU A 144 -11.89 -14.82 29.15
CA LEU A 144 -11.77 -16.20 29.64
C LEU A 144 -10.32 -16.68 29.58
N ILE A 145 -9.87 -17.37 30.62
CA ILE A 145 -8.62 -18.14 30.60
C ILE A 145 -8.98 -19.59 30.26
N LEU A 146 -8.55 -20.05 29.08
CA LEU A 146 -8.95 -21.33 28.51
C LEU A 146 -7.81 -22.35 28.53
N GLN A 147 -8.16 -23.64 28.65
CA GLN A 147 -7.25 -24.77 28.53
C GLN A 147 -7.85 -25.85 27.62
N VAL A 148 -7.07 -26.40 26.70
CA VAL A 148 -7.52 -27.39 25.72
C VAL A 148 -7.65 -28.77 26.35
N ILE A 149 -8.68 -29.53 25.97
CA ILE A 149 -8.86 -30.93 26.38
C ILE A 149 -8.56 -31.83 25.19
N GLU A 150 -7.57 -32.71 25.33
CA GLU A 150 -7.21 -33.69 24.29
C GLU A 150 -8.25 -34.83 24.24
N ASN A 151 -8.85 -35.06 23.07
CA ASN A 151 -9.71 -36.21 22.84
C ASN A 151 -8.87 -37.48 22.70
N ILE A 152 -8.74 -38.23 23.79
CA ILE A 152 -8.25 -39.61 23.78
C ILE A 152 -9.40 -40.47 23.24
N ASN A 153 -9.54 -40.63 21.92
CA ASN A 153 -10.24 -41.76 21.28
C ASN A 153 -10.09 -41.73 19.76
N GLY A 154 -9.31 -42.68 19.24
CA GLY A 154 -9.14 -42.92 17.81
C GLY A 154 -7.96 -43.83 17.53
N ASN A 155 -8.16 -45.14 17.76
CA ASN A 155 -7.17 -46.22 17.67
C ASN A 155 -6.29 -46.19 16.42
N CYS A 156 -5.00 -46.42 16.67
CA CYS A 156 -3.98 -46.77 15.70
C CYS A 156 -4.35 -48.07 14.96
N VAL A 157 -4.30 -48.04 13.62
CA VAL A 157 -4.03 -49.23 12.81
C VAL A 157 -2.80 -48.88 11.97
N GLU A 158 -1.66 -49.42 12.40
CA GLU A 158 -0.44 -49.46 11.60
C GLU A 158 -0.68 -50.32 10.37
N THR A 159 -0.72 -49.70 9.19
CA THR A 159 -0.37 -50.38 7.94
C THR A 159 0.77 -49.62 7.28
N ASN A 160 1.91 -50.30 7.23
CA ASN A 160 3.18 -49.85 6.69
C ASN A 160 3.04 -49.31 5.26
N ILE A 161 3.04 -47.98 5.13
CA ILE A 161 3.56 -47.27 3.97
C ILE A 161 4.40 -46.11 4.52
N GLN A 162 5.69 -46.13 4.21
CA GLN A 162 6.63 -45.05 4.52
C GLN A 162 6.02 -43.70 4.12
N ASN A 163 5.68 -42.86 5.11
CA ASN A 163 5.28 -41.48 4.90
C ASN A 163 5.85 -40.63 6.04
N THR A 164 7.10 -40.25 5.86
CA THR A 164 7.80 -39.21 6.61
C THR A 164 7.06 -37.89 6.45
N ASN A 165 6.40 -37.40 7.50
CA ASN A 165 5.89 -36.02 7.55
C ASN A 165 5.66 -35.52 8.99
N ASP A 166 6.62 -35.79 9.87
CA ASP A 166 6.91 -34.88 10.97
C ASP A 166 7.43 -33.56 10.38
N VAL A 167 6.74 -32.44 10.63
CA VAL A 167 7.45 -31.15 10.61
C VAL A 167 8.15 -31.03 11.96
N THR A 168 9.26 -31.74 12.00
CA THR A 168 10.44 -31.43 12.81
C THR A 168 10.68 -29.91 12.79
N THR A 169 11.02 -29.35 13.94
CA THR A 169 11.77 -28.10 14.00
C THR A 169 12.95 -28.26 13.05
N ILE A 170 12.86 -27.65 11.87
CA ILE A 170 13.94 -27.72 10.87
C ILE A 170 15.16 -27.13 11.58
N ALA A 171 16.19 -27.95 11.81
CA ALA A 171 17.46 -27.48 12.33
C ALA A 171 17.91 -26.25 11.53
N TRP A 172 18.66 -25.34 12.14
CA TRP A 172 19.16 -24.20 11.37
C TRP A 172 19.96 -24.71 10.16
N ILE A 173 19.65 -24.18 8.98
CA ILE A 173 20.28 -24.55 7.71
C ILE A 173 21.18 -23.39 7.31
N ASP A 174 22.47 -23.70 7.21
CA ASP A 174 23.49 -22.80 6.69
C ASP A 174 23.57 -22.87 5.16
N GLU A 175 24.38 -22.00 4.57
CA GLU A 175 24.58 -21.91 3.12
C GLU A 175 25.13 -23.23 2.57
N THR A 176 26.09 -23.84 3.25
CA THR A 176 26.76 -25.05 2.78
C THR A 176 25.79 -26.22 2.75
N THR A 177 25.00 -26.40 3.80
CA THR A 177 23.94 -27.42 3.88
C THR A 177 22.87 -27.18 2.83
N LEU A 178 22.45 -25.92 2.63
CA LEU A 178 21.45 -25.58 1.61
C LEU A 178 21.95 -25.93 0.20
N PHE A 179 23.11 -25.44 -0.21
CA PHE A 179 23.65 -25.63 -1.56
C PHE A 179 24.03 -27.09 -1.83
N LYS A 180 24.53 -27.80 -0.82
CA LYS A 180 24.72 -29.26 -0.88
C LYS A 180 23.41 -30.01 -1.11
N SER A 181 22.36 -29.64 -0.38
CA SER A 181 21.06 -30.33 -0.48
C SER A 181 20.35 -30.11 -1.83
N ILE A 182 20.75 -29.10 -2.60
CA ILE A 182 20.29 -28.87 -3.97
C ILE A 182 21.32 -29.29 -5.04
N ASN A 183 22.44 -29.90 -4.62
CA ASN A 183 23.52 -30.37 -5.47
C ASN A 183 24.14 -29.24 -6.34
N LYS A 184 24.43 -28.10 -5.70
CA LYS A 184 25.01 -26.88 -6.31
C LYS A 184 26.14 -26.29 -5.47
N GLU A 185 26.93 -27.12 -4.79
CA GLU A 185 28.03 -26.66 -3.90
C GLU A 185 29.01 -25.73 -4.62
N GLU A 186 29.24 -25.97 -5.92
CA GLU A 186 30.10 -25.17 -6.78
C GLU A 186 29.66 -23.71 -6.96
N LEU A 187 28.39 -23.39 -6.64
CA LEU A 187 27.81 -22.06 -6.83
C LEU A 187 27.81 -21.21 -5.55
N ILE A 188 28.25 -21.75 -4.41
CA ILE A 188 28.20 -21.05 -3.11
C ILE A 188 28.99 -19.75 -3.14
N ASP A 189 30.21 -19.77 -3.67
CA ASP A 189 31.08 -18.59 -3.71
C ASP A 189 30.43 -17.46 -4.49
N ASN A 190 30.00 -17.75 -5.72
CA ASN A 190 29.43 -16.76 -6.64
C ASN A 190 28.05 -16.24 -6.20
N TYR A 191 27.20 -17.10 -5.64
CA TYR A 191 25.81 -16.74 -5.36
C TYR A 191 25.55 -16.42 -3.89
N PHE A 192 26.37 -16.88 -2.94
CA PHE A 192 26.18 -16.58 -1.54
C PHE A 192 27.24 -15.61 -1.01
N TYR A 193 28.52 -15.98 -1.04
CA TYR A 193 29.58 -15.17 -0.42
C TYR A 193 29.80 -13.85 -1.17
N ASP A 194 30.00 -13.90 -2.48
CA ASP A 194 30.18 -12.69 -3.31
C ASP A 194 29.00 -11.73 -3.18
N ILE A 195 27.79 -12.27 -3.09
CA ILE A 195 26.57 -11.46 -2.99
C ILE A 195 26.43 -10.83 -1.60
N ILE A 196 26.63 -11.60 -0.51
CA ILE A 196 26.49 -11.10 0.86
C ILE A 196 27.53 -10.03 1.21
N HIS A 197 28.71 -10.08 0.59
CA HIS A 197 29.75 -9.07 0.78
C HIS A 197 29.46 -7.72 0.07
N LEU A 198 28.49 -7.66 -0.86
CA LEU A 198 28.05 -6.42 -1.53
C LEU A 198 27.08 -5.58 -0.65
N SER A 199 27.41 -5.40 0.63
CA SER A 199 26.56 -4.97 1.78
C SER A 199 25.80 -3.63 1.71
N GLU A 200 25.80 -2.93 0.58
CA GLU A 200 25.11 -1.64 0.41
C GLU A 200 23.60 -1.77 0.10
N ASP A 201 23.12 -2.94 -0.34
CA ASP A 201 21.69 -3.16 -0.62
C ASP A 201 20.87 -3.38 0.66
N ILE A 202 19.86 -2.52 0.88
CA ILE A 202 18.95 -2.54 2.03
C ILE A 202 18.16 -3.86 2.14
N HIS A 203 17.80 -4.48 1.01
CA HIS A 203 17.07 -5.75 1.00
C HIS A 203 17.96 -6.93 1.40
N LEU A 204 19.25 -6.86 1.09
CA LEU A 204 20.25 -7.86 1.45
C LEU A 204 20.60 -7.80 2.95
N LYS A 205 20.58 -6.62 3.57
CA LYS A 205 20.80 -6.46 5.03
C LYS A 205 19.82 -7.30 5.87
N ASN A 206 18.56 -7.40 5.44
CA ASN A 206 17.57 -8.24 6.12
C ASN A 206 17.90 -9.74 6.02
N VAL A 207 18.43 -10.18 4.88
CA VAL A 207 18.90 -11.57 4.70
C VAL A 207 20.08 -11.84 5.64
N ILE A 208 21.05 -10.93 5.68
CA ILE A 208 22.25 -11.04 6.51
C ILE A 208 21.89 -11.11 8.00
N ASN A 209 21.01 -10.22 8.47
CA ASN A 209 20.56 -10.22 9.87
C ASN A 209 19.86 -11.53 10.25
N LEU A 210 18.98 -12.05 9.38
CA LEU A 210 18.31 -13.33 9.60
C LEU A 210 19.29 -14.51 9.59
N TYR A 211 20.28 -14.48 8.68
CA TYR A 211 21.33 -15.48 8.61
C TYR A 211 22.18 -15.51 9.90
N GLN A 212 22.66 -14.34 10.34
CA GLN A 212 23.45 -14.20 11.57
C GLN A 212 22.67 -14.61 12.83
N SER A 213 21.37 -14.31 12.88
CA SER A 213 20.47 -14.74 13.98
C SER A 213 20.08 -16.22 13.94
N LYS A 214 20.65 -17.00 13.01
CA LYS A 214 20.32 -18.41 12.77
C LYS A 214 18.84 -18.67 12.53
N ASN A 215 18.18 -17.75 11.82
CA ASN A 215 16.76 -17.83 11.50
C ASN A 215 16.54 -18.32 10.08
N ASN A 216 16.01 -19.54 9.90
CA ASN A 216 15.75 -20.16 8.59
C ASN A 216 14.84 -19.34 7.64
N LYS A 217 14.18 -18.27 8.13
CA LYS A 217 13.53 -17.28 7.25
C LYS A 217 14.51 -16.59 6.30
N TRP A 218 15.81 -16.60 6.58
CA TRP A 218 16.85 -16.04 5.70
C TRP A 218 16.74 -16.62 4.28
N ILE A 219 16.43 -17.92 4.14
CA ILE A 219 16.30 -18.61 2.84
C ILE A 219 15.18 -17.99 2.00
N VAL A 220 14.02 -17.71 2.62
CA VAL A 220 12.87 -17.09 1.92
C VAL A 220 13.20 -15.66 1.50
N HIS A 221 13.85 -14.89 2.36
CA HIS A 221 14.26 -13.53 2.04
C HIS A 221 15.35 -13.50 0.97
N TYR A 222 16.25 -14.47 0.98
CA TYR A 222 17.31 -14.65 -0.01
C TYR A 222 16.75 -14.98 -1.39
N ILE A 223 15.83 -15.95 -1.49
CA ILE A 223 15.12 -16.26 -2.74
C ILE A 223 14.35 -15.04 -3.27
N ASN A 224 13.74 -14.24 -2.39
CA ASN A 224 13.04 -13.02 -2.77
C ASN A 224 13.98 -11.92 -3.29
N TYR A 225 15.15 -11.79 -2.69
CA TYR A 225 16.19 -10.87 -3.17
C TYR A 225 16.66 -11.29 -4.57
N PHE A 226 16.86 -12.58 -4.80
CA PHE A 226 17.16 -13.10 -6.13
C PHE A 226 16.08 -12.80 -7.16
N ASP A 227 14.80 -13.00 -6.82
CA ASP A 227 13.69 -12.72 -7.72
C ASP A 227 13.53 -11.24 -8.09
N LYS A 228 13.68 -10.35 -7.10
CA LYS A 228 13.35 -8.92 -7.25
C LYS A 228 14.51 -8.05 -7.67
N THR A 229 15.74 -8.45 -7.35
CA THR A 229 16.92 -7.62 -7.57
C THR A 229 17.94 -8.35 -8.45
N HIS A 230 18.48 -9.48 -8.00
CA HIS A 230 19.62 -10.11 -8.66
C HIS A 230 19.31 -10.59 -10.08
N LYS A 231 18.12 -11.16 -10.32
CA LYS A 231 17.64 -11.55 -11.65
C LYS A 231 17.80 -10.42 -12.68
N TYR A 232 17.42 -9.20 -12.31
CA TYR A 232 17.46 -8.06 -13.22
C TYR A 232 18.87 -7.52 -13.46
N ILE A 233 19.78 -7.70 -12.48
CA ILE A 233 21.21 -7.41 -12.68
C ILE A 233 21.77 -8.36 -13.74
N LEU A 234 21.47 -9.66 -13.66
CA LEU A 234 21.92 -10.65 -14.62
C LEU A 234 21.31 -10.42 -16.02
N ILE A 235 20.02 -10.09 -16.11
CA ILE A 235 19.39 -9.73 -17.39
C ILE A 235 20.09 -8.51 -18.03
N GLN A 236 20.48 -7.52 -17.24
CA GLN A 236 21.20 -6.34 -17.73
C GLN A 236 22.62 -6.64 -18.22
N LYS A 237 23.30 -7.64 -17.63
CA LYS A 237 24.60 -8.12 -18.14
C LYS A 237 24.47 -8.77 -19.52
N GLY A 238 23.29 -9.29 -19.87
CA GLY A 238 23.03 -9.89 -21.18
C GLY A 238 23.67 -11.26 -21.42
N ASN A 239 24.28 -11.87 -20.39
CA ASN A 239 24.90 -13.19 -20.50
C ASN A 239 23.85 -14.29 -20.28
N LEU A 240 23.40 -14.92 -21.37
CA LEU A 240 22.38 -15.98 -21.31
C LEU A 240 22.86 -17.24 -20.58
N TYR A 241 24.16 -17.54 -20.55
CA TYR A 241 24.68 -18.71 -19.84
C TYR A 241 24.63 -18.53 -18.32
N GLU A 242 25.05 -17.35 -17.83
CA GLU A 242 24.96 -16.98 -16.40
C GLU A 242 23.48 -16.91 -15.97
N LEU A 243 22.60 -16.41 -16.84
CA LEU A 243 21.16 -16.38 -16.57
C LEU A 243 20.52 -17.78 -16.55
N ALA A 244 21.03 -18.73 -17.36
CA ALA A 244 20.57 -20.12 -17.35
C ALA A 244 20.96 -20.81 -16.03
N GLU A 245 22.22 -20.65 -15.61
CA GLU A 245 22.71 -21.18 -14.33
C GLU A 245 21.91 -20.61 -13.15
N PHE A 246 21.60 -19.32 -13.17
CA PHE A 246 20.73 -18.69 -12.20
C PHE A 246 19.29 -19.24 -12.21
N ALA A 247 18.70 -19.46 -13.39
CA ALA A 247 17.36 -20.04 -13.50
C ALA A 247 17.31 -21.46 -12.92
N ASP A 248 18.32 -22.27 -13.20
CA ASP A 248 18.48 -23.62 -12.64
C ASP A 248 18.62 -23.57 -11.11
N LEU A 249 19.46 -22.68 -10.59
CA LEU A 249 19.61 -22.45 -9.16
C LEU A 249 18.27 -22.07 -8.49
N MET A 250 17.51 -21.15 -9.10
CA MET A 250 16.21 -20.73 -8.59
C MET A 250 15.18 -21.87 -8.61
N ILE A 251 15.14 -22.69 -9.66
CA ILE A 251 14.29 -23.89 -9.73
C ILE A 251 14.63 -24.85 -8.58
N CYS A 252 15.92 -25.14 -8.40
CA CYS A 252 16.43 -25.98 -7.32
C CYS A 252 16.04 -25.44 -5.93
N LEU A 253 16.26 -24.16 -5.66
CA LEU A 253 15.91 -23.51 -4.39
C LEU A 253 14.39 -23.52 -4.14
N ILE A 254 13.57 -23.22 -5.15
CA ILE A 254 12.11 -23.23 -5.02
C ILE A 254 11.61 -24.66 -4.77
N ASN A 255 12.10 -25.66 -5.50
CA ASN A 255 11.75 -27.06 -5.29
C ASN A 255 12.15 -27.54 -3.90
N TRP A 256 13.35 -27.18 -3.46
CA TRP A 256 13.81 -27.47 -2.11
C TRP A 256 12.85 -26.91 -1.05
N THR A 257 12.44 -25.64 -1.15
CA THR A 257 11.47 -25.06 -0.19
C THR A 257 10.09 -25.72 -0.22
N ARG A 258 9.70 -26.32 -1.35
CA ARG A 258 8.46 -27.11 -1.47
C ARG A 258 8.59 -28.47 -0.78
N THR A 259 9.70 -29.17 -1.01
CA THR A 259 10.00 -30.46 -0.40
C THR A 259 10.08 -30.36 1.13
N PHE A 260 10.70 -29.31 1.65
CA PHE A 260 10.84 -29.07 3.09
C PHE A 260 9.68 -28.27 3.71
N LYS A 261 8.54 -28.10 2.99
CA LYS A 261 7.32 -27.40 3.46
C LYS A 261 7.52 -25.98 4.01
N ILE A 262 8.64 -25.33 3.69
CA ILE A 262 8.86 -23.89 3.95
C ILE A 262 7.91 -23.04 3.07
N SER A 263 7.35 -23.65 2.02
CA SER A 263 6.45 -23.07 1.01
C SER A 263 5.04 -22.68 1.46
N LYS A 264 4.61 -22.91 2.72
CA LYS A 264 3.35 -22.32 3.23
C LYS A 264 3.44 -20.80 3.44
N ILE A 265 4.61 -20.22 3.25
CA ILE A 265 4.85 -18.77 3.31
C ILE A 265 4.46 -18.16 1.95
N LYS A 266 3.42 -17.31 1.91
CA LYS A 266 2.87 -16.58 0.74
C LYS A 266 3.86 -15.68 -0.03
N LYS A 267 5.18 -15.80 0.18
CA LYS A 267 6.22 -14.88 -0.32
C LYS A 267 7.26 -15.51 -1.25
N ILE A 268 7.16 -16.78 -1.67
CA ILE A 268 8.14 -17.39 -2.59
C ILE A 268 7.63 -17.29 -4.05
N PRO A 269 8.48 -16.97 -5.05
CA PRO A 269 8.08 -16.93 -6.45
C PRO A 269 7.59 -18.30 -6.96
N GLN A 270 6.70 -18.27 -7.96
CA GLN A 270 6.14 -19.50 -8.53
C GLN A 270 7.19 -20.25 -9.36
N LEU A 271 7.28 -21.58 -9.20
CA LEU A 271 8.20 -22.43 -9.96
C LEU A 271 8.07 -22.24 -11.49
N LYS A 272 6.83 -22.17 -11.99
CA LYS A 272 6.54 -21.98 -13.42
C LYS A 272 7.19 -20.72 -14.01
N LYS A 273 7.41 -19.68 -13.20
CA LYS A 273 8.12 -18.46 -13.62
C LYS A 273 9.54 -18.78 -14.09
N TYR A 274 10.26 -19.61 -13.34
CA TYR A 274 11.65 -19.95 -13.62
C TYR A 274 11.80 -21.10 -14.61
N GLU A 275 10.85 -22.04 -14.65
CA GLU A 275 10.76 -23.03 -15.73
C GLU A 275 10.52 -22.33 -17.09
N GLY A 276 9.63 -21.34 -17.12
CA GLY A 276 9.42 -20.47 -18.28
C GLY A 276 10.68 -19.67 -18.64
N LEU A 277 11.40 -19.15 -17.65
CA LEU A 277 12.68 -18.46 -17.86
C LEU A 277 13.73 -19.36 -18.50
N GLN A 278 13.91 -20.57 -17.98
CA GLN A 278 14.83 -21.56 -18.52
C GLN A 278 14.49 -21.93 -19.97
N LYS A 279 13.20 -22.18 -20.27
CA LYS A 279 12.72 -22.43 -21.64
C LYS A 279 13.01 -21.24 -22.57
N ALA A 280 12.75 -20.01 -22.13
CA ALA A 280 12.99 -18.80 -22.91
C ALA A 280 14.48 -18.62 -23.23
N ILE A 281 15.35 -18.83 -22.25
CA ILE A 281 16.81 -18.76 -22.44
C ILE A 281 17.25 -19.79 -23.49
N LYS A 282 16.75 -21.02 -23.39
CA LYS A 282 17.06 -22.07 -24.38
C LYS A 282 16.63 -21.67 -25.78
N ILE A 283 15.40 -21.14 -25.94
CA ILE A 283 14.88 -20.67 -27.24
C ILE A 283 15.80 -19.60 -27.84
N LEU A 284 16.28 -18.65 -27.03
CA LEU A 284 17.19 -17.60 -27.48
C LEU A 284 18.59 -18.13 -27.81
N GLN A 285 19.12 -19.05 -27.00
CA GLN A 285 20.42 -19.70 -27.27
C GLN A 285 20.41 -20.53 -28.55
N THR A 286 19.30 -21.20 -28.86
CA THR A 286 19.15 -22.02 -30.08
C THR A 286 18.55 -21.25 -31.26
N ASN A 287 18.28 -19.95 -31.11
CA ASN A 287 17.60 -19.09 -32.08
C ASN A 287 16.33 -19.73 -32.68
N SER A 288 15.54 -20.41 -31.84
CA SER A 288 14.41 -21.23 -32.27
C SER A 288 13.05 -20.53 -32.07
N LEU A 289 13.01 -19.21 -32.18
CA LEU A 289 11.79 -18.41 -32.00
C LEU A 289 10.70 -18.80 -33.01
N GLY A 290 11.07 -19.11 -34.25
CA GLY A 290 10.15 -19.61 -35.28
C GLY A 290 9.47 -20.93 -34.88
N ASN A 291 10.24 -21.92 -34.43
CA ASN A 291 9.71 -23.21 -33.98
C ASN A 291 8.80 -23.05 -32.74
N TYR A 292 9.17 -22.16 -31.82
CA TYR A 292 8.32 -21.86 -30.67
C TYR A 292 7.01 -21.20 -31.09
N LYS A 293 7.04 -20.30 -32.09
CA LYS A 293 5.82 -19.70 -32.68
C LYS A 293 4.87 -20.77 -33.21
N GLU A 294 5.38 -21.72 -33.98
CA GLU A 294 4.59 -22.84 -34.53
C GLU A 294 4.00 -23.69 -33.40
N THR A 295 4.79 -23.98 -32.36
CA THR A 295 4.33 -24.69 -31.17
C THR A 295 3.20 -23.93 -30.46
N LEU A 296 3.32 -22.61 -30.37
CA LEU A 296 2.30 -21.74 -29.75
C LEU A 296 1.01 -21.71 -30.57
N ILE A 297 1.09 -21.73 -31.91
CA ILE A 297 -0.07 -21.81 -32.81
C ILE A 297 -0.82 -23.13 -32.62
N CYS A 298 -0.08 -24.24 -32.46
CA CYS A 298 -0.67 -25.58 -32.34
C CYS A 298 -1.10 -25.96 -30.91
N THR A 299 -0.79 -25.15 -29.89
CA THR A 299 -1.05 -25.49 -28.48
C THR A 299 -2.45 -25.03 -28.04
N GLU A 300 -3.27 -25.96 -27.56
CA GLU A 300 -4.60 -25.66 -26.99
C GLU A 300 -4.55 -25.00 -25.60
N ASN A 301 -3.40 -25.04 -24.91
CA ASN A 301 -3.21 -24.51 -23.56
C ASN A 301 -2.18 -23.38 -23.50
N ILE A 302 -2.52 -22.23 -24.08
CA ILE A 302 -1.62 -21.05 -24.10
C ILE A 302 -1.20 -20.61 -22.70
N ILE A 303 -2.05 -20.85 -21.68
CA ILE A 303 -1.77 -20.52 -20.27
C ILE A 303 -0.51 -21.24 -19.76
N SER A 304 -0.20 -22.46 -20.23
CA SER A 304 1.03 -23.14 -19.82
C SER A 304 2.29 -22.51 -20.41
N GLU A 305 2.19 -21.92 -21.60
CA GLU A 305 3.32 -21.30 -22.32
C GLU A 305 3.49 -19.79 -22.03
N MET A 306 2.53 -19.17 -21.32
CA MET A 306 2.63 -17.75 -20.92
C MET A 306 3.90 -17.43 -20.13
N SER A 307 4.35 -18.34 -19.26
CA SER A 307 5.57 -18.12 -18.47
C SER A 307 6.83 -18.05 -19.34
N THR A 308 6.91 -18.90 -20.37
CA THR A 308 7.98 -18.90 -21.38
C THR A 308 7.94 -17.60 -22.17
N LEU A 309 6.76 -17.25 -22.68
CA LEU A 309 6.56 -16.03 -23.46
C LEU A 309 6.90 -14.77 -22.67
N PHE A 310 6.43 -14.66 -21.44
CA PHE A 310 6.74 -13.55 -20.53
C PHE A 310 8.23 -13.44 -20.25
N SER A 311 8.92 -14.56 -20.14
CA SER A 311 10.35 -14.58 -19.96
C SER A 311 11.10 -14.15 -21.24
N LEU A 312 10.63 -14.54 -22.43
CA LEU A 312 11.15 -14.03 -23.70
C LEU A 312 11.02 -12.50 -23.79
N PHE A 313 9.84 -11.96 -23.45
CA PHE A 313 9.63 -10.52 -23.34
C PHE A 313 10.60 -9.86 -22.36
N GLU A 314 10.95 -10.53 -21.27
CA GLU A 314 11.79 -9.96 -20.22
C GLU A 314 13.28 -9.94 -20.59
N ILE A 315 13.76 -10.94 -21.34
CA ILE A 315 15.21 -11.19 -21.50
C ILE A 315 15.75 -11.04 -22.93
N ASP A 316 14.91 -11.13 -23.98
CA ASP A 316 15.41 -11.14 -25.36
C ASP A 316 16.19 -9.86 -25.69
N PRO A 317 17.51 -9.92 -25.94
CA PRO A 317 18.32 -8.74 -26.27
C PRO A 317 17.90 -8.07 -27.60
N CYS A 318 17.18 -8.79 -28.45
CA CYS A 318 16.75 -8.41 -29.78
C CYS A 318 15.25 -8.09 -29.86
N PHE A 319 14.62 -7.78 -28.73
CA PHE A 319 13.17 -7.62 -28.61
C PHE A 319 12.54 -6.67 -29.66
N PHE A 320 13.20 -5.53 -29.94
CA PHE A 320 12.75 -4.54 -30.93
C PHE A 320 13.53 -4.57 -32.26
N SER A 321 14.47 -5.50 -32.40
CA SER A 321 15.31 -5.62 -33.59
C SER A 321 14.69 -6.60 -34.59
N GLU A 322 15.35 -7.75 -34.78
CA GLU A 322 14.99 -8.80 -35.73
C GLU A 322 13.71 -9.54 -35.31
N ASN A 323 13.40 -9.55 -34.00
CA ASN A 323 12.34 -10.37 -33.43
C ASN A 323 11.00 -9.63 -33.25
N PHE A 324 10.92 -8.34 -33.62
CA PHE A 324 9.71 -7.53 -33.37
C PHE A 324 8.45 -8.09 -34.03
N SER A 325 8.54 -8.61 -35.27
CA SER A 325 7.38 -9.20 -35.96
C SER A 325 6.85 -10.42 -35.20
N PHE A 326 7.75 -11.28 -34.73
CA PHE A 326 7.40 -12.43 -33.91
C PHE A 326 6.66 -11.98 -32.64
N TYR A 327 7.21 -11.02 -31.87
CA TYR A 327 6.56 -10.55 -30.64
C TYR A 327 5.23 -9.88 -30.88
N ARG A 328 5.10 -9.06 -31.92
CA ARG A 328 3.83 -8.43 -32.30
C ARG A 328 2.75 -9.48 -32.57
N GLU A 329 3.09 -10.51 -33.33
CA GLU A 329 2.15 -11.57 -33.69
C GLU A 329 1.78 -12.43 -32.48
N VAL A 330 2.75 -12.80 -31.65
CA VAL A 330 2.48 -13.59 -30.43
C VAL A 330 1.69 -12.79 -29.40
N CYS A 331 1.92 -11.48 -29.25
CA CYS A 331 1.06 -10.61 -28.44
C CYS A 331 -0.39 -10.64 -28.92
N LYS A 332 -0.60 -10.53 -30.24
CA LYS A 332 -1.93 -10.58 -30.85
C LYS A 332 -2.59 -11.94 -30.60
N MET A 333 -1.86 -13.03 -30.81
CA MET A 333 -2.35 -14.38 -30.52
C MET A 333 -2.72 -14.55 -29.04
N LEU A 334 -1.86 -14.12 -28.11
CA LEU A 334 -2.15 -14.17 -26.68
C LEU A 334 -3.45 -13.42 -26.36
N TYR A 335 -3.60 -12.22 -26.91
CA TYR A 335 -4.78 -11.38 -26.71
C TYR A 335 -6.04 -12.03 -27.29
N ASP A 336 -6.00 -12.48 -28.54
CA ASP A 336 -7.12 -13.15 -29.21
C ASP A 336 -7.55 -14.39 -28.43
N ASN A 337 -6.59 -15.16 -27.91
CA ASN A 337 -6.87 -16.33 -27.09
C ASN A 337 -7.40 -15.99 -25.69
N ILE A 338 -6.95 -14.88 -25.09
CA ILE A 338 -7.54 -14.37 -23.85
C ILE A 338 -9.00 -13.91 -24.08
N LEU A 339 -9.31 -13.40 -25.27
CA LEU A 339 -10.68 -13.01 -25.64
C LEU A 339 -11.59 -14.22 -25.90
N THR A 340 -11.09 -15.30 -26.49
CA THR A 340 -11.86 -16.52 -26.75
C THR A 340 -12.13 -17.37 -25.51
N ILE A 341 -11.50 -17.08 -24.36
CA ILE A 341 -11.90 -17.61 -23.06
C ILE A 341 -13.27 -17.00 -22.69
N SER A 342 -14.33 -17.55 -23.27
CA SER A 342 -15.73 -17.31 -22.89
C SER A 342 -16.17 -18.48 -22.01
N SER A 343 -16.36 -18.24 -20.71
CA SER A 343 -17.14 -19.18 -19.90
C SER A 343 -17.80 -18.47 -18.71
N SER A 344 -18.95 -19.00 -18.32
CA SER A 344 -19.87 -18.53 -17.28
C SER A 344 -19.37 -18.79 -15.83
N ILE A 345 -18.05 -18.82 -15.61
CA ILE A 345 -17.44 -19.17 -14.32
C ILE A 345 -16.53 -18.02 -13.86
N GLU A 346 -16.91 -17.32 -12.78
CA GLU A 346 -16.19 -16.16 -12.20
C GLU A 346 -14.68 -16.41 -11.97
N ALA A 347 -14.29 -17.64 -11.60
CA ALA A 347 -12.90 -18.01 -11.38
C ALA A 347 -12.02 -17.95 -12.65
N LEU A 348 -12.60 -18.09 -13.85
CA LEU A 348 -11.87 -17.98 -15.12
C LEU A 348 -11.69 -16.51 -15.55
N GLN A 349 -12.63 -15.63 -15.17
CA GLN A 349 -12.58 -14.20 -15.45
C GLN A 349 -11.52 -13.48 -14.59
N ASP A 350 -11.43 -13.81 -13.30
CA ASP A 350 -10.37 -13.31 -12.40
C ASP A 350 -8.97 -13.76 -12.87
N LYS A 351 -8.86 -15.01 -13.37
CA LYS A 351 -7.62 -15.52 -13.96
C LYS A 351 -7.22 -14.77 -15.24
N LYS A 352 -8.19 -14.43 -16.09
CA LYS A 352 -7.99 -13.61 -17.30
C LYS A 352 -7.45 -12.22 -16.96
N GLU A 353 -8.04 -11.54 -15.98
CA GLU A 353 -7.61 -10.21 -15.56
C GLU A 353 -6.20 -10.23 -14.96
N LYS A 354 -5.90 -11.22 -14.10
CA LYS A 354 -4.56 -11.41 -13.51
C LYS A 354 -3.49 -11.67 -14.56
N CYS A 355 -3.80 -12.49 -15.58
CA CYS A 355 -2.89 -12.75 -16.70
C CYS A 355 -2.60 -11.48 -17.52
N LEU A 356 -3.62 -10.66 -17.78
CA LEU A 356 -3.46 -9.38 -18.47
C LEU A 356 -2.61 -8.41 -17.64
N LYS A 357 -2.93 -8.20 -16.36
CA LYS A 357 -2.15 -7.33 -15.45
C LYS A 357 -0.67 -7.77 -15.35
N ALA A 358 -0.39 -9.07 -15.34
CA ALA A 358 0.98 -9.59 -15.34
C ALA A 358 1.72 -9.31 -16.66
N PHE A 359 1.08 -9.57 -17.80
CA PHE A 359 1.64 -9.29 -19.12
C PHE A 359 1.98 -7.81 -19.30
N GLN A 360 1.07 -6.95 -18.87
CA GLN A 360 1.18 -5.50 -18.85
C GLN A 360 2.44 -5.01 -18.11
N GLY A 361 2.64 -5.49 -16.88
CA GLY A 361 3.78 -5.11 -16.06
C GLY A 361 5.13 -5.51 -16.69
N ILE A 362 5.19 -6.71 -17.27
CA ILE A 362 6.41 -7.24 -17.90
C ILE A 362 6.77 -6.45 -19.15
N LEU A 363 5.79 -6.20 -20.03
CA LEU A 363 6.00 -5.43 -21.25
C LEU A 363 6.42 -3.99 -20.93
N ALA A 364 5.78 -3.34 -19.97
CA ALA A 364 6.15 -2.00 -19.52
C ALA A 364 7.58 -1.94 -18.97
N TYR A 365 7.99 -2.96 -18.19
CA TYR A 365 9.35 -3.06 -17.67
C TYR A 365 10.39 -3.24 -18.79
N ARG A 366 10.13 -4.11 -19.78
CA ARG A 366 11.05 -4.32 -20.91
C ARG A 366 11.17 -3.06 -21.76
N ILE A 367 10.05 -2.44 -22.12
CA ILE A 367 10.01 -1.16 -22.85
C ILE A 367 10.88 -0.11 -22.15
N LYS A 368 10.74 0.02 -20.83
CA LYS A 368 11.55 0.95 -20.03
C LYS A 368 13.05 0.63 -20.07
N THR A 369 13.40 -0.64 -20.05
CA THR A 369 14.80 -1.10 -20.08
C THR A 369 15.44 -0.85 -21.44
N GLU A 370 14.75 -1.23 -22.53
CA GLU A 370 15.16 -0.98 -23.91
C GLU A 370 15.32 0.51 -24.20
N ARG A 371 14.37 1.32 -23.74
CA ARG A 371 14.44 2.79 -23.83
C ARG A 371 15.72 3.33 -23.19
N LYS A 372 16.08 2.83 -22.00
CA LYS A 372 17.31 3.23 -21.30
C LYS A 372 18.57 2.80 -22.07
N GLN A 373 18.58 1.58 -22.62
CA GLN A 373 19.69 1.07 -23.41
C GLN A 373 19.89 1.89 -24.70
N ILE A 374 18.81 2.18 -25.43
CA ILE A 374 18.86 2.98 -26.68
C ILE A 374 19.28 4.42 -26.37
N ALA A 375 18.72 5.05 -25.33
CA ALA A 375 19.13 6.39 -24.91
C ALA A 375 20.63 6.45 -24.60
N ASN A 376 21.17 5.45 -23.89
CA ASN A 376 22.60 5.36 -23.59
C ASN A 376 23.45 5.16 -24.86
N LYS A 377 23.01 4.31 -25.80
CA LYS A 377 23.71 4.10 -27.09
C LYS A 377 23.70 5.37 -27.95
N ILE A 378 22.59 6.12 -27.97
CA ILE A 378 22.49 7.41 -28.65
C ILE A 378 23.45 8.42 -28.03
N ILE A 379 23.54 8.51 -26.70
CA ILE A 379 24.52 9.36 -26.01
C ILE A 379 25.95 8.99 -26.43
N GLN A 380 26.30 7.69 -26.41
CA GLN A 380 27.65 7.25 -26.79
C GLN A 380 28.00 7.61 -28.23
N ILE A 381 27.07 7.45 -29.18
CA ILE A 381 27.28 7.80 -30.59
C ILE A 381 27.32 9.32 -30.78
N TYR A 382 26.49 10.06 -30.05
CA TYR A 382 26.49 11.52 -30.03
C TYR A 382 27.84 12.06 -29.54
N ASP A 383 28.34 11.53 -28.43
CA ASP A 383 29.63 11.91 -27.83
C ASP A 383 30.81 11.57 -28.76
N LEU A 384 30.73 10.46 -29.51
CA LEU A 384 31.71 10.08 -30.54
C LEU A 384 31.62 10.95 -31.81
N SER A 385 30.48 11.59 -32.07
CA SER A 385 30.23 12.41 -33.27
C SER A 385 30.60 13.90 -33.09
N LEU A 386 30.96 14.33 -31.88
CA LEU A 386 31.37 15.70 -31.55
C LEU A 386 32.69 16.16 -32.21
N GLY A 387 33.31 15.32 -33.05
CA GLY A 387 34.52 15.66 -33.82
C GLY A 387 34.29 16.04 -35.29
N THR A 388 33.07 15.94 -35.83
CA THR A 388 32.81 16.28 -37.25
C THR A 388 31.50 17.03 -37.42
N GLU A 389 31.61 18.24 -37.98
CA GLU A 389 30.59 19.22 -38.40
C GLU A 389 29.13 18.99 -37.98
N GLU A 390 28.55 20.04 -37.38
CA GLU A 390 27.12 20.21 -37.07
C GLU A 390 26.23 19.91 -38.28
N THR A 391 25.90 18.64 -38.46
CA THR A 391 24.94 18.19 -39.46
C THR A 391 23.61 17.92 -38.78
N THR A 392 22.51 18.07 -39.52
CA THR A 392 21.11 17.79 -39.13
C THR A 392 20.91 16.55 -38.26
N SER A 393 21.80 15.56 -38.35
CA SER A 393 21.85 14.37 -37.51
C SER A 393 21.99 14.68 -36.00
N SER A 394 22.82 15.65 -35.59
CA SER A 394 23.06 16.00 -34.18
C SER A 394 21.79 16.49 -33.48
N ASN A 395 21.02 17.37 -34.14
CA ASN A 395 19.74 17.86 -33.64
C ASN A 395 18.67 16.76 -33.58
N ILE A 396 18.69 15.82 -34.54
CA ILE A 396 17.75 14.69 -34.57
C ILE A 396 18.05 13.70 -33.45
N PHE A 397 19.33 13.41 -33.16
CA PHE A 397 19.72 12.57 -32.02
C PHE A 397 19.38 13.23 -30.68
N SER A 398 19.59 14.54 -30.55
CA SER A 398 19.20 15.31 -29.35
C SER A 398 17.68 15.28 -29.11
N LEU A 399 16.88 15.43 -30.17
CA LEU A 399 15.42 15.37 -30.10
C LEU A 399 14.90 13.94 -29.80
N LEU A 400 15.49 12.91 -30.41
CA LEU A 400 15.18 11.52 -30.05
C LEU A 400 15.54 11.22 -28.60
N TYR A 401 16.67 11.70 -28.13
CA TYR A 401 17.08 11.56 -26.74
C TYR A 401 16.12 12.26 -25.77
N SER A 402 15.66 13.48 -26.10
CA SER A 402 14.69 14.19 -25.26
C SER A 402 13.33 13.47 -25.20
N LEU A 403 12.85 12.93 -26.33
CA LEU A 403 11.63 12.11 -26.41
C LEU A 403 11.74 10.79 -25.61
N LEU A 404 12.90 10.13 -25.64
CA LEU A 404 13.17 8.92 -24.86
C LEU A 404 13.33 9.21 -23.35
N LYS A 405 13.74 10.43 -22.98
CA LYS A 405 14.00 10.85 -21.59
C LYS A 405 12.76 11.38 -20.87
N ASN A 406 11.89 12.13 -21.57
CA ASN A 406 10.65 12.70 -21.02
C ASN A 406 9.40 12.23 -21.81
N PRO A 407 8.90 11.02 -21.55
CA PRO A 407 7.60 10.60 -22.04
C PRO A 407 6.57 10.88 -20.95
N GLU A 408 5.96 12.07 -20.91
CA GLU A 408 4.89 12.35 -19.93
C GLU A 408 3.62 11.49 -20.12
N CYS A 409 3.60 10.58 -21.09
CA CYS A 409 2.45 9.73 -21.36
C CYS A 409 2.77 8.23 -21.23
N ILE A 410 3.28 7.77 -20.08
CA ILE A 410 3.25 6.33 -19.76
C ILE A 410 2.82 6.14 -18.30
N ASN A 411 1.54 6.36 -18.06
CA ASN A 411 0.84 5.84 -16.90
C ASN A 411 0.47 4.37 -17.19
N SER A 412 0.85 3.46 -16.31
CA SER A 412 0.53 2.03 -16.38
C SER A 412 -0.97 1.71 -16.27
N LYS A 413 -1.84 2.73 -16.20
CA LYS A 413 -3.30 2.58 -16.17
C LYS A 413 -3.95 2.33 -17.54
N ASN A 414 -3.23 2.49 -18.66
CA ASN A 414 -3.85 2.41 -20.00
C ASN A 414 -3.36 1.23 -20.85
N ILE A 415 -3.39 0.01 -20.31
CA ILE A 415 -3.23 -1.18 -21.16
C ILE A 415 -4.58 -1.90 -21.38
N HIS A 416 -5.67 -1.37 -20.79
CA HIS A 416 -7.04 -1.81 -21.11
C HIS A 416 -7.59 -1.26 -22.44
N SER A 417 -6.90 -0.36 -23.15
CA SER A 417 -7.32 0.11 -24.48
C SER A 417 -6.46 -0.46 -25.60
N TYR A 418 -6.12 -1.75 -25.56
CA TYR A 418 -5.19 -2.35 -26.53
C TYR A 418 -5.76 -2.51 -27.94
N ILE A 419 -7.02 -2.12 -28.20
CA ILE A 419 -7.61 -2.22 -29.56
C ILE A 419 -8.30 -0.95 -30.05
N ASP A 420 -8.74 -0.04 -29.18
CA ASP A 420 -9.29 1.24 -29.62
C ASP A 420 -8.64 2.41 -28.89
N MET A 421 -7.90 3.23 -29.65
CA MET A 421 -7.59 4.62 -29.35
C MET A 421 -6.63 4.93 -28.18
N GLN A 422 -5.31 4.63 -28.25
CA GLN A 422 -4.31 5.56 -27.65
C GLN A 422 -3.01 5.70 -28.49
N PRO A 423 -2.74 6.89 -29.04
CA PRO A 423 -1.53 7.22 -29.80
C PRO A 423 -0.23 7.15 -29.00
N GLN A 424 -0.24 7.37 -27.68
CA GLN A 424 1.00 7.61 -26.92
C GLN A 424 1.86 6.34 -26.71
N THR A 425 1.25 5.17 -26.52
CA THR A 425 1.97 3.88 -26.42
C THR A 425 2.54 3.46 -27.78
N LEU A 426 1.80 3.71 -28.87
CA LEU A 426 2.28 3.50 -30.24
C LEU A 426 3.42 4.46 -30.58
N SER A 427 3.35 5.73 -30.14
CA SER A 427 4.44 6.70 -30.28
C SER A 427 5.70 6.27 -29.51
N ALA A 428 5.57 5.74 -28.30
CA ALA A 428 6.71 5.23 -27.53
C ALA A 428 7.35 3.99 -28.16
N ILE A 429 6.52 3.03 -28.61
CA ILE A 429 6.98 1.83 -29.33
C ILE A 429 7.63 2.21 -30.67
N ALA A 430 7.03 3.13 -31.42
CA ALA A 430 7.59 3.64 -32.67
C ALA A 430 8.93 4.36 -32.42
N CYS A 431 9.02 5.27 -31.45
CA CYS A 431 10.28 5.95 -31.12
C CYS A 431 11.39 4.96 -30.73
N ILE A 432 11.05 3.87 -30.04
CA ILE A 432 12.00 2.82 -29.67
C ILE A 432 12.44 1.99 -30.88
N ILE A 433 11.50 1.53 -31.72
CA ILE A 433 11.80 0.78 -32.96
C ILE A 433 12.66 1.62 -33.91
N TYR A 434 12.29 2.87 -34.12
CA TYR A 434 13.00 3.74 -35.04
C TYR A 434 14.34 4.24 -34.48
N GLY A 435 14.42 4.54 -33.18
CA GLY A 435 15.69 4.82 -32.51
C GLY A 435 16.67 3.66 -32.66
N TYR A 436 16.19 2.42 -32.54
CA TYR A 436 16.97 1.22 -32.80
C TYR A 436 17.43 1.12 -34.28
N ARG A 437 16.53 1.31 -35.26
CA ARG A 437 16.89 1.26 -36.69
C ARG A 437 17.85 2.36 -37.14
N LEU A 438 17.79 3.53 -36.51
CA LEU A 438 18.73 4.63 -36.72
C LEU A 438 20.14 4.24 -36.27
N LEU A 439 20.26 3.54 -35.14
CA LEU A 439 21.54 2.98 -34.65
C LEU A 439 22.11 1.93 -35.62
N GLU A 440 21.26 1.15 -36.29
CA GLU A 440 21.67 0.19 -37.32
C GLU A 440 21.96 0.83 -38.70
N LYS A 441 21.85 2.17 -38.83
CA LYS A 441 21.97 2.92 -40.10
C LYS A 441 21.00 2.50 -41.20
N LYS A 442 19.85 1.89 -40.84
CA LYS A 442 18.85 1.37 -41.79
C LYS A 442 17.75 2.39 -42.15
N GLU A 443 17.67 3.53 -41.49
CA GLU A 443 16.58 4.50 -41.65
C GLU A 443 17.12 5.95 -41.73
N ASP A 444 16.51 6.80 -42.57
CA ASP A 444 16.90 8.20 -42.72
C ASP A 444 16.39 9.08 -41.54
N PRO A 445 17.28 9.83 -40.85
CA PRO A 445 16.92 10.67 -39.71
C PRO A 445 15.78 11.67 -39.99
N LYS A 446 15.70 12.25 -41.20
CA LYS A 446 14.70 13.28 -41.53
C LYS A 446 13.31 12.69 -41.74
N ARG A 447 13.24 11.54 -42.42
CA ARG A 447 11.99 10.78 -42.57
C ARG A 447 11.40 10.40 -41.21
N LEU A 448 12.24 9.96 -40.27
CA LEU A 448 11.82 9.59 -38.92
C LEU A 448 11.13 10.74 -38.16
N LEU A 449 11.74 11.93 -38.17
CA LEU A 449 11.16 13.10 -37.50
C LEU A 449 9.79 13.49 -38.09
N SER A 450 9.64 13.36 -39.41
CA SER A 450 8.35 13.60 -40.09
C SER A 450 7.27 12.63 -39.60
N ASP A 451 7.60 11.35 -39.47
CA ASP A 451 6.64 10.32 -39.09
C ASP A 451 6.24 10.41 -37.60
N ILE A 452 7.19 10.73 -36.71
CA ILE A 452 6.91 11.03 -35.29
C ILE A 452 5.99 12.25 -35.15
N ASN A 453 6.27 13.33 -35.88
CA ASN A 453 5.47 14.55 -35.81
C ASN A 453 4.05 14.35 -36.33
N LYS A 454 3.86 13.55 -37.39
CA LYS A 454 2.52 13.19 -37.88
C LYS A 454 1.75 12.38 -36.84
N MET A 455 2.39 11.44 -36.15
CA MET A 455 1.74 10.66 -35.08
C MET A 455 1.26 11.56 -33.93
N PHE A 456 2.06 12.54 -33.51
CA PHE A 456 1.65 13.50 -32.46
C PHE A 456 0.50 14.41 -32.91
N TYR A 457 0.50 14.86 -34.17
CA TYR A 457 -0.58 15.65 -34.76
C TYR A 457 -1.93 14.91 -34.76
N PHE A 458 -1.94 13.59 -35.00
CA PHE A 458 -3.17 12.79 -34.89
C PHE A 458 -3.64 12.61 -33.44
N SER A 459 -2.73 12.64 -32.46
CA SER A 459 -3.07 12.52 -31.03
C SER A 459 -3.87 13.71 -30.51
N GLU A 460 -3.43 14.93 -30.83
CA GLU A 460 -4.12 16.17 -30.41
C GLU A 460 -5.52 16.30 -31.03
N LYS A 461 -5.75 15.71 -32.20
CA LYS A 461 -7.04 15.79 -32.91
C LYS A 461 -8.10 14.85 -32.32
N TYR A 462 -7.69 13.75 -31.68
CA TYR A 462 -8.59 12.78 -31.06
C TYR A 462 -9.01 13.16 -29.63
N GLU A 463 -8.17 13.88 -28.87
CA GLU A 463 -8.53 14.39 -27.54
C GLU A 463 -9.69 15.40 -27.57
N LYS A 464 -9.87 16.11 -28.70
CA LYS A 464 -10.96 17.08 -28.87
C LYS A 464 -12.32 16.46 -29.21
N GLY A 465 -12.42 15.12 -29.28
CA GLY A 465 -13.61 14.40 -29.75
C GLY A 465 -14.43 13.64 -28.71
N ARG A 466 -14.11 13.70 -27.40
CA ARG A 466 -14.93 13.08 -26.35
C ARG A 466 -15.57 14.14 -25.44
N VAL A 467 -16.87 14.32 -25.64
CA VAL A 467 -17.82 14.86 -24.65
C VAL A 467 -18.33 13.66 -23.84
N GLU A 468 -18.36 13.83 -22.51
CA GLU A 468 -19.12 13.07 -21.50
C GLU A 468 -19.16 11.54 -21.65
N ASP A 469 -18.35 10.84 -20.84
CA ASP A 469 -18.71 9.52 -20.31
C ASP A 469 -18.10 9.36 -18.91
N GLU A 470 -18.95 8.90 -18.00
CA GLU A 470 -18.77 8.75 -16.57
C GLU A 470 -17.57 7.86 -16.21
N TYR A 471 -16.76 8.30 -15.23
CA TYR A 471 -15.71 7.48 -14.66
C TYR A 471 -16.32 6.38 -13.77
N PHE A 472 -16.34 5.15 -14.29
CA PHE A 472 -16.44 3.94 -13.48
C PHE A 472 -15.16 3.78 -12.66
N GLU A 473 -15.30 3.86 -11.32
CA GLU A 473 -14.33 3.32 -10.39
C GLU A 473 -14.48 1.80 -10.36
N ILE A 474 -13.41 1.06 -10.67
CA ILE A 474 -13.28 -0.33 -10.22
C ILE A 474 -12.56 -0.27 -8.88
N GLU A 475 -13.38 -0.41 -7.85
CA GLU A 475 -13.04 -0.97 -6.56
C GLU A 475 -12.30 -2.31 -6.74
N ASP A 476 -11.09 -2.42 -6.17
CA ASP A 476 -10.66 -3.71 -5.60
C ASP A 476 -11.25 -3.75 -4.18
N ILE A 477 -12.50 -4.20 -4.06
CA ILE A 477 -13.05 -4.86 -2.88
C ILE A 477 -12.79 -6.36 -3.14
N GLU A 478 -12.04 -7.07 -2.30
CA GLU A 478 -12.53 -7.59 -1.03
C GLU A 478 -11.73 -7.10 0.20
N GLU A 479 -12.32 -6.12 0.87
CA GLU A 479 -12.67 -6.04 2.31
C GLU A 479 -12.22 -7.21 3.22
N GLU A 480 -11.84 -7.04 4.50
CA GLU A 480 -11.86 -5.89 5.40
C GLU A 480 -11.06 -6.25 6.67
N THR A 481 -10.59 -5.22 7.37
CA THR A 481 -10.03 -5.19 8.74
C THR A 481 -8.60 -5.75 8.89
N GLU A 482 -7.61 -5.04 9.44
CA GLU A 482 -7.62 -4.11 10.56
C GLU A 482 -6.68 -2.92 10.29
N LYS A 483 -7.19 -1.72 10.61
CA LYS A 483 -6.41 -0.51 10.82
C LYS A 483 -5.54 -0.64 12.08
N ASN A 484 -4.38 0.01 12.01
CA ASN A 484 -3.56 0.55 13.10
C ASN A 484 -2.97 -0.44 14.11
N ILE A 485 -1.64 -0.52 14.13
CA ILE A 485 -0.75 -0.16 15.26
C ILE A 485 0.68 -0.23 14.71
N TYR A 486 1.35 0.93 14.65
CA TYR A 486 2.76 1.07 15.01
C TYR A 486 2.99 2.55 15.30
N SER A 487 2.71 2.93 16.55
CA SER A 487 3.38 4.02 17.22
C SER A 487 4.47 3.42 18.11
N SER A 488 5.70 3.88 17.88
CA SER A 488 6.81 4.04 18.83
C SER A 488 7.15 2.90 19.79
N GLU A 489 8.38 2.38 19.64
CA GLU A 489 9.26 2.32 20.80
C GLU A 489 10.70 2.70 20.43
N SER A 490 11.30 3.34 21.41
CA SER A 490 12.50 4.17 21.45
C SER A 490 13.82 3.40 21.32
N ILE A 491 14.77 3.98 20.59
CA ILE A 491 16.21 3.69 20.77
C ILE A 491 16.92 5.00 21.13
N SER A 492 17.30 5.08 22.40
CA SER A 492 18.24 6.06 22.92
C SER A 492 19.67 5.81 22.42
N ASN A 493 20.43 6.91 22.33
CA ASN A 493 21.90 7.05 22.26
C ASN A 493 22.55 7.15 20.87
N LYS A 494 22.77 8.38 20.40
CA LYS A 494 24.03 9.13 20.65
C LYS A 494 23.98 10.50 19.95
N ILE A 495 24.10 11.55 20.74
CA ILE A 495 24.32 12.92 20.28
C ILE A 495 25.65 12.96 19.52
N ARG A 496 25.57 13.17 18.19
CA ARG A 496 26.64 13.78 17.41
C ARG A 496 26.09 15.08 16.88
N THR A 497 26.53 16.18 17.48
CA THR A 497 26.43 17.53 16.91
C THR A 497 26.99 17.51 15.49
N ARG A 498 26.11 17.62 14.49
CA ARG A 498 26.44 17.82 13.08
C ARG A 498 25.85 19.16 12.63
N SER A 499 26.66 19.87 11.86
CA SER A 499 26.54 21.23 11.35
C SER A 499 25.24 21.56 10.60
N ASN A 500 24.93 22.86 10.55
CA ASN A 500 23.73 23.53 10.00
C ASN A 500 23.51 23.40 8.46
N GLU A 501 23.82 22.27 7.82
CA GLU A 501 23.84 22.16 6.34
C GLU A 501 22.75 21.27 5.70
N ASN A 502 21.55 21.16 6.28
CA ASN A 502 20.50 20.27 5.73
C ASN A 502 19.14 20.94 5.47
N ILE A 503 19.09 22.26 5.35
CA ILE A 503 17.86 22.98 4.95
C ILE A 503 17.56 22.70 3.47
N PHE A 504 16.30 22.42 3.14
CA PHE A 504 15.83 22.23 1.77
C PHE A 504 14.50 22.96 1.53
N PHE A 505 14.17 23.17 0.26
CA PHE A 505 12.99 23.91 -0.17
C PHE A 505 11.99 22.98 -0.85
N LEU A 506 10.73 23.06 -0.43
CA LEU A 506 9.59 22.50 -1.16
C LEU A 506 9.02 23.60 -2.06
N ASN A 507 9.08 23.40 -3.38
CA ASN A 507 8.52 24.35 -4.36
C ASN A 507 7.30 23.71 -5.02
N LEU A 508 6.14 24.32 -4.85
CA LEU A 508 4.85 23.85 -5.38
C LEU A 508 4.47 24.66 -6.62
N TYR A 509 4.12 23.98 -7.70
CA TYR A 509 3.70 24.54 -8.98
C TYR A 509 2.18 24.68 -9.11
N LYS A 510 1.74 25.60 -9.99
CA LYS A 510 0.32 25.87 -10.28
C LYS A 510 -0.46 24.67 -10.80
N ASP A 511 0.21 23.73 -11.46
CA ASP A 511 -0.34 22.48 -11.98
C ASP A 511 -0.46 21.37 -10.91
N GLY A 512 -0.11 21.66 -9.66
CA GLY A 512 -0.11 20.69 -8.56
C GLY A 512 1.12 19.79 -8.53
N MET A 513 2.17 20.05 -9.32
CA MET A 513 3.47 19.39 -9.16
C MET A 513 4.29 20.04 -8.03
N TYR A 514 5.27 19.32 -7.49
CA TYR A 514 6.26 19.90 -6.59
C TYR A 514 7.67 19.40 -6.86
N ILE A 515 8.68 20.18 -6.48
CA ILE A 515 10.10 19.81 -6.54
C ILE A 515 10.77 20.14 -5.22
N ILE A 516 11.67 19.27 -4.79
CA ILE A 516 12.48 19.50 -3.59
C ILE A 516 13.90 19.86 -4.00
N THR A 517 14.38 21.03 -3.58
CA THR A 517 15.68 21.58 -3.98
C THR A 517 16.46 22.06 -2.76
N ASN A 518 17.77 22.21 -2.89
CA ASN A 518 18.60 22.80 -1.82
C ASN A 518 18.67 24.33 -1.91
N LYS A 519 18.02 24.93 -2.92
CA LYS A 519 17.96 26.37 -3.16
C LYS A 519 16.53 26.77 -3.43
N GLN A 520 16.14 27.96 -2.99
CA GLN A 520 14.85 28.54 -3.31
C GLN A 520 14.74 28.81 -4.83
N LEU A 521 13.60 28.46 -5.42
CA LEU A 521 13.31 28.72 -6.83
C LEU A 521 12.36 29.92 -6.95
N PHE A 522 12.61 30.76 -7.95
CA PHE A 522 11.80 31.94 -8.28
C PHE A 522 11.35 31.83 -9.75
N GLU A 523 10.38 30.96 -10.02
CA GLU A 523 9.77 30.77 -11.34
C GLU A 523 8.31 31.26 -11.30
N ASN A 524 7.81 31.86 -12.38
CA ASN A 524 6.45 32.43 -12.46
C ASN A 524 5.30 31.42 -12.24
N ASN A 525 5.61 30.13 -12.32
CA ASN A 525 4.65 29.03 -12.20
C ASN A 525 4.64 28.38 -10.80
N ILE A 526 5.49 28.84 -9.87
CA ILE A 526 5.53 28.35 -8.49
C ILE A 526 4.51 29.13 -7.65
N ILE A 527 3.55 28.43 -7.04
CA ILE A 527 2.58 29.00 -6.10
C ILE A 527 3.26 29.33 -4.77
N LYS A 528 4.09 28.42 -4.26
CA LYS A 528 4.72 28.57 -2.94
C LYS A 528 6.08 27.87 -2.90
N SER A 529 7.08 28.53 -2.31
CA SER A 529 8.38 27.93 -1.99
C SER A 529 8.60 28.02 -0.48
N ILE A 530 8.82 26.86 0.15
CA ILE A 530 8.81 26.71 1.60
C ILE A 530 10.16 26.16 2.05
N SER A 531 10.84 26.90 2.91
CA SER A 531 12.07 26.44 3.57
C SER A 531 11.73 25.42 4.66
N ILE A 532 12.47 24.32 4.71
CA ILE A 532 12.28 23.22 5.65
C ILE A 532 13.63 22.87 6.27
N ASN A 533 13.71 22.94 7.60
CA ASN A 533 14.81 22.44 8.39
C ASN A 533 14.44 21.07 9.00
N PRO A 534 14.91 19.95 8.41
CA PRO A 534 14.53 18.61 8.85
C PRO A 534 14.96 18.26 10.29
N ASN A 535 15.84 19.04 10.91
CA ASN A 535 16.28 18.81 12.28
C ASN A 535 15.29 19.36 13.32
N ILE A 536 14.43 20.31 12.92
CA ILE A 536 13.52 21.05 13.83
C ILE A 536 12.08 20.84 13.39
N ASP A 537 11.82 20.93 12.09
CA ASP A 537 10.49 20.88 11.52
C ASP A 537 10.00 19.43 11.43
N LYS A 538 8.75 19.20 11.88
CA LYS A 538 8.16 17.86 11.93
C LYS A 538 7.08 17.64 10.87
N PHE A 539 6.22 18.63 10.65
CA PHE A 539 5.07 18.48 9.77
C PHE A 539 4.88 19.67 8.83
N ILE A 540 4.25 19.38 7.69
CA ILE A 540 3.66 20.37 6.79
C ILE A 540 2.15 20.29 6.93
N LEU A 541 1.51 21.45 7.05
CA LEU A 541 0.06 21.58 7.01
C LEU A 541 -0.34 22.25 5.70
N GLN A 542 -1.12 21.56 4.87
CA GLN A 542 -1.72 22.12 3.67
C GLN A 542 -3.19 22.42 3.96
N CYS A 543 -3.58 23.68 3.85
CA CYS A 543 -4.89 24.17 4.27
C CYS A 543 -5.72 24.54 3.04
N TYR A 544 -6.91 23.97 2.93
CA TYR A 544 -7.76 24.07 1.73
C TYR A 544 -9.01 24.91 1.97
N ALA A 545 -9.51 25.56 0.92
CA ALA A 545 -10.60 26.54 1.01
C ALA A 545 -11.85 25.97 1.68
N HIS A 546 -12.20 24.70 1.48
CA HIS A 546 -13.43 24.12 2.06
C HIS A 546 -13.25 23.51 3.45
N GLY A 547 -12.34 24.05 4.26
CA GLY A 547 -12.26 23.70 5.69
C GLY A 547 -11.51 22.40 5.98
N SER A 548 -10.65 21.92 5.07
CA SER A 548 -9.82 20.73 5.25
C SER A 548 -8.33 21.06 5.43
N VAL A 549 -7.64 20.31 6.27
CA VAL A 549 -6.19 20.45 6.51
C VAL A 549 -5.51 19.09 6.39
N ASN A 550 -4.52 19.00 5.51
CA ASN A 550 -3.67 17.83 5.35
C ASN A 550 -2.36 18.01 6.12
N LYS A 551 -2.08 17.11 7.07
CA LYS A 551 -0.84 17.11 7.87
C LYS A 551 0.10 16.02 7.37
N VAL A 552 1.26 16.40 6.85
CA VAL A 552 2.24 15.48 6.25
C VAL A 552 3.56 15.52 7.01
N PRO A 553 4.08 14.38 7.50
CA PRO A 553 5.39 14.33 8.15
C PRO A 553 6.54 14.67 7.20
N ILE A 554 7.48 15.51 7.64
CA ILE A 554 8.62 15.96 6.83
C ILE A 554 9.53 14.81 6.40
N ARG A 555 9.61 13.73 7.18
CA ARG A 555 10.32 12.50 6.80
C ARG A 555 9.94 11.98 5.42
N ILE A 556 8.69 12.15 5.00
CA ILE A 556 8.20 11.73 3.68
C ILE A 556 8.87 12.53 2.56
N LEU A 557 9.22 13.79 2.79
CA LEU A 557 9.95 14.63 1.85
C LEU A 557 11.45 14.39 1.89
N GLN A 558 12.00 13.92 3.01
CA GLN A 558 13.41 13.52 3.09
C GLN A 558 13.71 12.28 2.24
N GLU A 559 12.74 11.37 2.10
CA GLU A 559 12.85 10.17 1.26
C GLU A 559 12.78 10.48 -0.25
N LYS A 560 12.36 11.70 -0.64
CA LYS A 560 12.28 12.11 -2.04
C LYS A 560 13.66 12.56 -2.56
N LYS A 561 13.97 12.13 -3.78
CA LYS A 561 15.17 12.58 -4.51
C LYS A 561 15.08 14.08 -4.78
N ARG A 562 16.17 14.78 -4.50
CA ARG A 562 16.32 16.21 -4.81
C ARG A 562 16.28 16.43 -6.33
N GLU A 563 15.85 17.62 -6.73
CA GLU A 563 15.80 18.09 -8.12
C GLU A 563 14.93 17.26 -9.07
N ARG A 564 14.10 16.38 -8.52
CA ARG A 564 13.08 15.62 -9.27
C ARG A 564 11.71 16.27 -9.07
N LYS A 565 10.98 16.51 -10.16
CA LYS A 565 9.57 16.90 -10.11
C LYS A 565 8.68 15.70 -9.74
N TYR A 566 7.72 15.96 -8.87
CA TYR A 566 6.75 15.01 -8.33
C TYR A 566 5.33 15.53 -8.59
N LEU A 567 4.40 14.62 -8.86
CA LEU A 567 2.97 14.93 -8.97
C LEU A 567 2.32 14.99 -7.57
N ASN A 568 1.11 15.52 -7.51
CA ASN A 568 0.24 15.53 -6.32
C ASN A 568 0.87 16.28 -5.13
N GLY A 569 1.39 17.47 -5.39
CA GLY A 569 1.88 18.42 -4.40
C GLY A 569 0.77 19.14 -3.63
N CYS A 570 -0.49 19.03 -4.06
CA CYS A 570 -1.68 19.46 -3.36
C CYS A 570 -2.88 18.61 -3.82
N TYR A 571 -3.98 18.65 -3.06
CA TYR A 571 -5.24 18.03 -3.45
C TYR A 571 -5.88 18.81 -4.59
N SER A 572 -6.18 18.14 -5.70
CA SER A 572 -6.58 18.79 -6.96
C SER A 572 -8.06 19.20 -7.02
N GLN A 573 -8.90 18.66 -6.14
CA GLN A 573 -10.34 18.94 -6.10
C GLN A 573 -10.70 20.10 -5.16
N ASP A 574 -9.70 20.76 -4.56
CA ASP A 574 -9.90 21.92 -3.68
C ASP A 574 -8.81 22.97 -3.92
N CYS A 575 -9.08 24.21 -3.56
CA CYS A 575 -8.13 25.31 -3.67
C CYS A 575 -7.23 25.36 -2.44
N LEU A 576 -5.92 25.21 -2.65
CA LEU A 576 -4.93 25.37 -1.58
C LEU A 576 -4.81 26.84 -1.19
N LYS A 577 -5.18 27.16 0.06
CA LYS A 577 -5.13 28.51 0.62
C LYS A 577 -3.78 28.82 1.23
N ASP A 578 -3.30 27.90 2.05
CA ASP A 578 -2.07 28.12 2.78
C ASP A 578 -1.28 26.85 3.04
N ILE A 579 0.00 27.05 3.34
CA ILE A 579 0.90 25.97 3.73
C ILE A 579 1.77 26.46 4.88
N TYR A 580 1.76 25.70 5.97
CA TYR A 580 2.54 25.96 7.16
C TYR A 580 3.53 24.83 7.43
N VAL A 581 4.63 25.15 8.09
CA VAL A 581 5.60 24.19 8.62
C VAL A 581 5.58 24.31 10.13
N ILE A 582 5.42 23.17 10.82
CA ILE A 582 5.35 23.14 12.28
C ILE A 582 6.42 22.20 12.84
N SER A 583 7.08 22.64 13.92
CA SER A 583 8.07 21.88 14.69
C SER A 583 7.46 21.17 15.91
N GLU A 584 6.30 21.63 16.35
CA GLU A 584 5.53 21.11 17.46
C GLU A 584 4.03 21.26 17.22
N GLU A 585 3.22 20.52 17.97
CA GLU A 585 1.77 20.65 17.90
C GLU A 585 1.34 22.01 18.44
N THR A 586 0.39 22.64 17.75
CA THR A 586 -0.14 23.96 18.10
C THR A 586 -1.62 24.05 17.72
N TYR A 587 -2.19 25.24 17.70
CA TYR A 587 -3.53 25.52 17.22
C TYR A 587 -3.49 26.17 15.83
N ILE A 588 -4.47 25.82 15.01
CA ILE A 588 -4.80 26.52 13.78
C ILE A 588 -6.13 27.24 13.98
N ALA A 589 -6.16 28.54 13.74
CA ALA A 589 -7.39 29.32 13.67
C ALA A 589 -7.98 29.20 12.28
N THR A 590 -9.26 28.85 12.20
CA THR A 590 -10.04 28.78 10.96
C THR A 590 -11.08 29.89 10.98
N LEU A 591 -11.05 30.75 9.96
CA LEU A 591 -12.09 31.75 9.70
C LEU A 591 -12.90 31.30 8.50
N SER A 592 -14.07 30.73 8.75
CA SER A 592 -14.92 30.15 7.72
C SER A 592 -16.07 31.09 7.36
N LEU A 593 -16.23 31.33 6.06
CA LEU A 593 -17.38 32.00 5.49
C LEU A 593 -18.50 30.98 5.25
N TYR A 594 -19.68 31.25 5.78
CA TYR A 594 -20.86 30.45 5.57
C TYR A 594 -22.10 31.36 5.56
N ASN A 595 -22.84 31.37 4.46
CA ASN A 595 -24.04 32.21 4.30
C ASN A 595 -23.78 33.70 4.59
N ASN A 596 -22.67 34.25 4.07
CA ASN A 596 -22.21 35.64 4.27
C ASN A 596 -21.82 36.04 5.70
N ASP A 597 -21.78 35.09 6.63
CA ASP A 597 -21.27 35.31 7.98
C ASP A 597 -19.94 34.59 8.19
N VAL A 598 -19.08 35.21 9.02
CA VAL A 598 -17.76 34.69 9.33
C VAL A 598 -17.77 34.04 10.71
N PHE A 599 -17.26 32.82 10.75
CA PHE A 599 -17.17 32.01 11.95
C PHE A 599 -15.72 31.72 12.26
N VAL A 600 -15.34 31.84 13.54
CA VAL A 600 -13.99 31.56 14.01
C VAL A 600 -13.96 30.32 14.88
N LYS A 601 -12.92 29.51 14.69
CA LYS A 601 -12.67 28.29 15.46
C LYS A 601 -11.17 28.08 15.61
N LEU A 602 -10.74 27.68 16.81
CA LEU A 602 -9.38 27.26 17.11
C LEU A 602 -9.35 25.74 17.21
N TYR A 603 -8.53 25.09 16.39
CA TYR A 603 -8.44 23.64 16.31
C TYR A 603 -7.02 23.16 16.58
N SER A 604 -6.84 22.19 17.48
CA SER A 604 -5.50 21.65 17.76
C SER A 604 -5.00 20.82 16.57
N THR A 605 -3.75 21.02 16.17
CA THR A 605 -3.09 20.24 15.12
C THR A 605 -2.84 18.79 15.56
N GLU A 606 -2.90 18.49 16.86
CA GLU A 606 -2.81 17.13 17.41
C GLU A 606 -3.99 16.26 16.95
N TYR A 607 -5.17 16.86 16.75
CA TYR A 607 -6.37 16.16 16.28
C TYR A 607 -6.45 16.03 14.75
N ILE A 608 -5.43 16.48 14.02
CA ILE A 608 -5.31 16.29 12.57
C ILE A 608 -4.44 15.06 12.34
N SER A 609 -4.98 14.06 11.63
CA SER A 609 -4.23 12.82 11.38
C SER A 609 -3.09 13.05 10.40
N GLU A 610 -1.99 12.35 10.64
CA GLU A 610 -0.83 12.35 9.74
C GLU A 610 -1.13 11.54 8.47
N HIS A 611 -0.78 12.09 7.32
CA HIS A 611 -0.91 11.43 6.02
C HIS A 611 0.42 11.35 5.29
N LEU A 612 0.57 10.33 4.45
CA LEU A 612 1.82 10.02 3.74
C LEU A 612 1.95 10.71 2.37
N SER A 613 1.06 11.62 2.02
CA SER A 613 1.02 12.27 0.71
C SER A 613 0.52 13.71 0.79
N LEU A 614 1.17 14.61 0.05
CA LEU A 614 0.77 16.01 -0.14
C LEU A 614 -0.50 16.16 -1.00
N GLY A 615 -0.91 15.09 -1.71
CA GLY A 615 -2.05 15.12 -2.62
C GLY A 615 -3.39 14.81 -1.98
N LEU A 616 -3.44 14.63 -0.67
CA LEU A 616 -4.64 14.22 0.06
C LEU A 616 -5.39 15.45 0.58
N LYS A 617 -6.73 15.34 0.62
CA LYS A 617 -7.62 16.36 1.18
C LYS A 617 -7.31 16.68 2.65
N GLY A 618 -6.92 15.67 3.42
CA GLY A 618 -6.68 15.79 4.85
C GLY A 618 -7.96 15.66 5.69
N ASN A 619 -7.89 16.08 6.95
CA ASN A 619 -9.03 16.07 7.85
C ASN A 619 -9.88 17.30 7.64
N GLN A 620 -11.19 17.12 7.62
CA GLN A 620 -12.11 18.24 7.77
C GLN A 620 -11.89 18.84 9.16
N VAL A 621 -11.56 20.12 9.26
CA VAL A 621 -11.41 20.85 10.52
C VAL A 621 -12.62 21.75 10.81
N VAL A 622 -13.52 21.93 9.84
CA VAL A 622 -14.79 22.67 9.96
C VAL A 622 -15.97 21.83 9.46
N GLY A 623 -17.00 21.63 10.27
CA GLY A 623 -17.94 20.52 10.08
C GLY A 623 -19.07 20.70 9.07
N THR A 624 -19.10 21.82 8.35
CA THR A 624 -20.17 22.17 7.40
C THR A 624 -19.56 22.51 6.04
N ASN A 625 -20.32 22.37 4.95
CA ASN A 625 -19.92 22.90 3.64
C ASN A 625 -19.85 24.44 3.74
N VAL A 626 -18.64 24.95 3.89
CA VAL A 626 -18.31 26.37 3.96
C VAL A 626 -17.98 26.90 2.58
N ASP A 627 -18.24 28.17 2.33
CA ASP A 627 -17.96 28.83 1.04
C ASP A 627 -16.46 29.01 0.82
N SER A 628 -15.74 29.37 1.89
CA SER A 628 -14.27 29.46 1.93
C SER A 628 -13.80 29.53 3.38
N THR A 629 -12.56 29.14 3.64
CA THR A 629 -11.91 29.20 4.95
C THR A 629 -10.51 29.78 4.81
N GLU A 630 -10.21 30.76 5.65
CA GLU A 630 -8.87 31.30 5.85
C GLU A 630 -8.24 30.69 7.11
N TYR A 631 -6.92 30.55 7.12
CA TYR A 631 -6.19 29.80 8.14
C TYR A 631 -5.04 30.61 8.70
N PHE A 632 -4.90 30.59 10.02
CA PHE A 632 -3.79 31.24 10.72
C PHE A 632 -3.18 30.26 11.71
N LEU A 633 -1.88 30.00 11.58
CA LEU A 633 -1.15 29.19 12.53
C LEU A 633 -0.85 30.01 13.79
N ILE A 634 -1.16 29.47 14.96
CA ILE A 634 -0.89 30.13 16.23
C ILE A 634 0.51 29.74 16.71
N SER A 635 1.31 30.75 17.04
CA SER A 635 2.63 30.54 17.67
C SER A 635 2.45 29.94 19.06
N SER A 636 3.32 29.00 19.45
CA SER A 636 3.21 28.32 20.75
C SER A 636 3.29 29.28 21.94
N GLU A 637 3.92 30.43 21.77
CA GLU A 637 4.01 31.50 22.78
C GLU A 637 2.66 32.14 23.15
N TYR A 638 1.63 31.99 22.30
CA TYR A 638 0.31 32.58 22.51
C TYR A 638 -0.75 31.58 22.99
N ILE A 639 -0.40 30.30 23.15
CA ILE A 639 -1.36 29.23 23.51
C ILE A 639 -2.09 29.54 24.81
N ASP A 640 -1.38 30.01 25.85
CA ASP A 640 -1.98 30.32 27.16
C ASP A 640 -2.91 31.53 27.14
N ARG A 641 -2.83 32.36 26.10
CA ARG A 641 -3.68 33.54 25.89
C ARG A 641 -4.94 33.22 25.09
N LEU A 642 -5.09 31.99 24.58
CA LEU A 642 -6.20 31.66 23.70
C LEU A 642 -7.55 31.58 24.44
N PRO A 643 -8.62 32.15 23.87
CA PRO A 643 -9.95 32.07 24.44
C PRO A 643 -10.48 30.63 24.38
N LYS A 644 -10.55 29.97 25.55
CA LYS A 644 -10.99 28.56 25.68
C LYS A 644 -12.35 28.26 25.03
N ARG A 645 -13.25 29.26 24.97
CA ARG A 645 -14.58 29.14 24.34
C ARG A 645 -14.55 29.01 22.81
N LEU A 646 -13.44 29.38 22.19
CA LEU A 646 -13.20 29.25 20.75
C LEU A 646 -12.36 28.01 20.42
N ILE A 647 -11.90 27.25 21.42
CA ILE A 647 -11.13 26.01 21.24
C ILE A 647 -12.09 24.84 21.06
N TYR A 648 -11.84 24.07 20.01
CA TYR A 648 -12.63 22.91 19.66
C TYR A 648 -11.76 21.68 19.46
N ASN A 649 -12.27 20.56 19.96
CA ASN A 649 -11.59 19.26 19.93
C ASN A 649 -12.24 18.34 18.88
N THR A 650 -13.28 18.82 18.20
CA THR A 650 -14.05 18.08 17.20
C THR A 650 -14.14 18.86 15.90
N PRO A 651 -14.17 18.17 14.75
CA PRO A 651 -14.25 18.83 13.46
C PRO A 651 -15.65 19.38 13.15
N THR A 652 -16.69 18.85 13.78
CA THR A 652 -18.12 19.10 13.48
C THR A 652 -18.64 20.55 13.69
N PRO A 653 -18.11 21.40 14.58
CA PRO A 653 -18.60 22.76 14.73
C PRO A 653 -18.01 23.71 13.67
N LEU A 654 -18.85 24.60 13.14
CA LEU A 654 -18.47 25.71 12.25
C LEU A 654 -17.61 26.77 12.98
N GLY A 655 -17.74 26.84 14.31
CA GLY A 655 -17.12 27.86 15.15
C GLY A 655 -18.12 28.83 15.75
N LYS A 656 -17.65 30.00 16.21
CA LYS A 656 -18.48 31.09 16.73
C LYS A 656 -18.56 32.22 15.72
N ASN A 657 -19.75 32.76 15.49
CA ASN A 657 -19.93 33.92 14.62
C ASN A 657 -19.22 35.14 15.25
N ILE A 658 -18.35 35.79 14.47
CA ILE A 658 -17.53 36.92 14.96
C ILE A 658 -18.36 38.16 15.34
N LYS A 659 -19.58 38.29 14.80
CA LYS A 659 -20.50 39.40 15.08
C LYS A 659 -21.35 39.17 16.33
N ASN A 660 -21.28 37.98 16.94
CA ASN A 660 -22.09 37.68 18.12
C ASN A 660 -21.48 38.39 19.36
N PRO A 661 -22.21 39.33 19.99
CA PRO A 661 -21.68 40.14 21.09
C PRO A 661 -21.28 39.31 22.31
N TYR A 662 -21.81 38.09 22.46
CA TYR A 662 -21.44 37.19 23.55
C TYR A 662 -19.96 36.77 23.54
N TYR A 663 -19.31 36.83 22.37
CA TYR A 663 -17.90 36.45 22.20
C TYR A 663 -16.99 37.66 21.93
N GLU A 664 -17.48 38.89 22.07
CA GLU A 664 -16.74 40.12 21.69
C GLU A 664 -15.34 40.19 22.32
N ASN A 665 -15.21 39.88 23.60
CA ASN A 665 -13.91 39.83 24.30
C ASN A 665 -12.99 38.73 23.75
N ASP A 666 -13.52 37.57 23.38
CA ASP A 666 -12.74 36.49 22.80
C ASP A 666 -12.22 36.89 21.39
N ILE A 667 -13.04 37.61 20.63
CA ILE A 667 -12.70 38.14 19.31
C ILE A 667 -11.65 39.26 19.41
N LEU A 668 -11.74 40.13 20.41
CA LEU A 668 -10.74 41.18 20.67
C LEU A 668 -9.36 40.58 20.94
N ILE A 669 -9.27 39.51 21.76
CA ILE A 669 -8.01 38.80 22.00
C ILE A 669 -7.41 38.28 20.70
N LEU A 670 -8.22 37.73 19.79
CA LEU A 670 -7.74 37.25 18.49
C LEU A 670 -7.30 38.39 17.55
N LYS A 671 -7.90 39.59 17.66
CA LYS A 671 -7.45 40.79 16.94
C LYS A 671 -6.11 41.31 17.47
N GLU A 672 -5.93 41.33 18.79
CA GLU A 672 -4.66 41.70 19.44
C GLU A 672 -3.51 40.76 19.05
N LEU A 673 -3.82 39.50 18.76
CA LEU A 673 -2.87 38.51 18.26
C LEU A 673 -2.66 38.57 16.73
N GLU A 674 -3.22 39.58 16.06
CA GLU A 674 -3.17 39.78 14.60
C GLU A 674 -3.76 38.62 13.76
N ILE A 675 -4.51 37.71 14.39
CA ILE A 675 -5.19 36.58 13.72
C ILE A 675 -6.43 37.07 12.95
N LEU A 676 -7.08 38.12 13.46
CA LEU A 676 -8.18 38.83 12.80
C LEU A 676 -7.70 40.23 12.42
N LYS A 677 -7.71 40.57 11.13
CA LYS A 677 -7.47 41.95 10.68
C LYS A 677 -8.64 42.85 11.08
N GLU A 678 -8.36 44.14 11.32
CA GLU A 678 -9.35 45.13 11.75
C GLU A 678 -10.53 45.33 10.78
N THR A 679 -10.43 44.82 9.55
CA THR A 679 -11.45 44.96 8.50
C THR A 679 -12.07 43.61 8.09
N ILE A 680 -13.21 43.29 8.71
CA ILE A 680 -14.30 42.49 8.11
C ILE A 680 -15.58 43.31 8.25
#